data_AF-A0A1F4NWD0-F1
#
_entry.id   AF-A0A1F4NWD0-F1
#
_cell.length_a   1.000
_cell.length_b   1.000
_cell.length_c   1.000
_cell.angle_alpha   90.00
_cell.angle_beta   90.00
_cell.angle_gamma   90.00
#
_symmetry.space_group_name_H-M   'P 1'
#
loop_
_entity.id
_entity.type
_entity.pdbx_description
1 polymer ?
#
loop_
_entity_poly.entity_id
_entity_poly.type
_entity_poly.pdbx_seq_one_letter_code
_entity_poly.pdbx_strand_id
1 'polypeptide(L)'
;MTLSIPCVLMRAGTSRGPFFLRDWLPEGDEARNQALIGAIGASDPLQLDGLGGGSTLNSKVAIVSRSTQPDCDLDYLFAQVGVGHQSVDTRPNCGNMLSGVAPFAIDQGLIPAQDGLTTVRVFNVNTASRIDVTVCTPGGKVTYEGDARIDGVAGTAAPVLLNFLDAWGSVTGQLFPTGQRIDVIDGVALTCIDAAMPLMIIRASDLGLSGRERPAELDANPALLARLESLRLQAGLRMGLGDVSGSVVPKPVLVSAGDAPNSITSRYFTPRKCHASHAVTGAIGVATAFALPGTVASGANMKPGRHGLVVLHPAGQIDVEVDLQGEGEQAALQSAALVRTVRKIMQGVLHLPGYVFPPTSTDTSEVLASQGRRQFPQKEIHIIVPTSSGGGNDTMARTLTRKLGPLLGQAVVVDNRAGANGTIASEYVAAAQPDGHTLLFGYIATHGINPALQKLRYDPVADFAPIGLIGYSPTLLVVPADLPVHSVEELVRLLRQSPARLSYASAGEGTVPHFAAELFKLQTGTQLQRVDFSGAAPAIADVASGLVQVMFPSLFTAQPYLRSGKLRALAVAGATRLGAFPELLTLLEAGVPGVELTQWYALFAPAKTSASVVRQLNTALNAVLADPDTVTRMEADGARVQTSSPGELHDLLMSESEKWQGVVMHAGLRPEGLLDS
;
A
#
# COMPACT_ATOMS: atom_id res chain seq x y z
N MET A 1 -0.20 -15.23 25.15
CA MET A 1 -0.51 -16.67 24.99
C MET A 1 -0.47 -17.00 23.51
N THR A 2 0.09 -18.15 23.12
CA THR A 2 0.03 -18.64 21.73
C THR A 2 -1.36 -19.19 21.45
N LEU A 3 -2.11 -18.56 20.55
CA LEU A 3 -3.43 -19.06 20.14
C LEU A 3 -3.24 -20.18 19.14
N SER A 4 -3.92 -21.31 19.34
CA SER A 4 -3.87 -22.43 18.39
C SER A 4 -5.25 -22.62 17.79
N ILE A 5 -5.37 -22.50 16.48
CA ILE A 5 -6.66 -22.58 15.77
C ILE A 5 -6.62 -23.68 14.71
N PRO A 6 -7.72 -24.39 14.44
CA PRO A 6 -7.78 -25.28 13.29
C PRO A 6 -7.59 -24.48 11.99
N CYS A 7 -6.93 -25.09 11.01
CA CYS A 7 -6.62 -24.45 9.74
C CYS A 7 -6.59 -25.48 8.62
N VAL A 8 -7.14 -25.10 7.46
CA VAL A 8 -7.00 -25.87 6.21
C VAL A 8 -6.32 -25.00 5.17
N LEU A 9 -5.13 -25.39 4.70
CA LEU A 9 -4.46 -24.72 3.59
C LEU A 9 -4.96 -25.33 2.28
N MET A 10 -5.47 -24.50 1.37
CA MET A 10 -5.96 -24.96 0.08
C MET A 10 -5.36 -24.14 -1.07
N ARG A 11 -5.22 -24.79 -2.23
CA ARG A 11 -5.20 -24.10 -3.52
C ARG A 11 -6.65 -23.97 -3.99
N ALA A 12 -7.08 -22.78 -4.32
CA ALA A 12 -8.40 -22.49 -4.85
C ALA A 12 -8.24 -21.62 -6.10
N GLY A 13 -8.56 -22.16 -7.27
CA GLY A 13 -8.20 -21.60 -8.56
C GLY A 13 -6.67 -21.45 -8.71
N THR A 14 -6.22 -20.29 -9.14
CA THR A 14 -4.79 -19.92 -9.24
C THR A 14 -4.27 -19.21 -7.99
N SER A 15 -4.98 -19.32 -6.85
CA SER A 15 -4.61 -18.71 -5.57
C SER A 15 -4.41 -19.77 -4.49
N ARG A 16 -3.71 -19.39 -3.41
CA ARG A 16 -3.47 -20.24 -2.24
C ARG A 16 -3.70 -19.45 -0.97
N GLY A 17 -4.28 -20.09 0.04
CA GLY A 17 -4.48 -19.46 1.33
C GLY A 17 -5.10 -20.39 2.36
N PRO A 18 -5.02 -20.05 3.66
CA PRO A 18 -5.76 -20.74 4.69
C PRO A 18 -7.27 -20.46 4.60
N PHE A 19 -8.04 -21.49 4.92
CA PHE A 19 -9.48 -21.51 5.08
C PHE A 19 -9.81 -21.77 6.55
N PHE A 20 -10.73 -20.98 7.08
CA PHE A 20 -11.19 -21.08 8.46
C PHE A 20 -12.71 -21.16 8.50
N LEU A 21 -13.26 -21.96 9.43
CA LEU A 21 -14.63 -21.72 9.88
C LEU A 21 -14.66 -20.42 10.68
N ARG A 22 -15.75 -19.65 10.59
CA ARG A 22 -15.90 -18.41 11.36
C ARG A 22 -15.67 -18.63 12.85
N ASP A 23 -16.16 -19.75 13.39
CA ASP A 23 -16.10 -20.12 14.81
C ASP A 23 -14.71 -20.55 15.26
N TRP A 24 -13.77 -20.79 14.34
CA TRP A 24 -12.36 -21.05 14.68
C TRP A 24 -11.58 -19.77 14.94
N LEU A 25 -12.10 -18.63 14.50
CA LEU A 25 -11.45 -17.33 14.63
C LEU A 25 -12.04 -16.56 15.81
N PRO A 26 -11.26 -15.70 16.48
CA PRO A 26 -11.75 -14.83 17.54
C PRO A 26 -12.99 -14.02 17.13
N GLU A 27 -13.85 -13.73 18.10
CA GLU A 27 -14.96 -12.81 17.92
C GLU A 27 -14.45 -11.36 17.73
N GLY A 28 -15.19 -10.57 16.98
CA GLY A 28 -14.83 -9.19 16.64
C GLY A 28 -13.84 -9.07 15.46
N ASP A 29 -13.95 -7.98 14.72
CA ASP A 29 -13.15 -7.75 13.51
C ASP A 29 -11.66 -7.57 13.82
N GLU A 30 -11.33 -6.89 14.92
CA GLU A 30 -9.94 -6.63 15.30
C GLU A 30 -9.20 -7.92 15.68
N ALA A 31 -9.75 -8.69 16.62
CA ALA A 31 -9.13 -9.94 17.05
C ALA A 31 -9.06 -10.98 15.92
N ARG A 32 -10.07 -11.01 15.04
CA ARG A 32 -10.01 -11.77 13.79
C ARG A 32 -8.84 -11.30 12.92
N ASN A 33 -8.74 -10.00 12.64
CA ASN A 33 -7.69 -9.45 11.76
C ASN A 33 -6.29 -9.77 12.30
N GLN A 34 -6.08 -9.68 13.61
CA GLN A 34 -4.83 -10.08 14.25
C GLN A 34 -4.54 -11.57 14.08
N ALA A 35 -5.55 -12.43 14.25
CA ALA A 35 -5.39 -13.85 13.96
C ALA A 35 -5.01 -14.11 12.50
N LEU A 36 -5.56 -13.35 11.54
CA LEU A 36 -5.21 -13.47 10.12
C LEU A 36 -3.79 -12.97 9.82
N ILE A 37 -3.36 -11.87 10.45
CA ILE A 37 -2.00 -11.34 10.37
C ILE A 37 -0.99 -12.39 10.83
N GLY A 38 -1.25 -13.02 11.98
CA GLY A 38 -0.42 -14.11 12.49
C GLY A 38 -0.49 -15.36 11.62
N ALA A 39 -1.66 -15.70 11.10
CA ALA A 39 -1.83 -16.92 10.29
C ALA A 39 -1.04 -16.85 8.98
N ILE A 40 -0.93 -15.66 8.40
CA ILE A 40 -0.23 -15.41 7.15
C ILE A 40 1.24 -15.03 7.38
N GLY A 41 1.59 -14.41 8.51
CA GLY A 41 2.92 -13.83 8.73
C GLY A 41 3.08 -12.46 8.07
N ALA A 42 2.02 -11.64 8.08
CA ALA A 42 1.91 -10.43 7.26
C ALA A 42 3.03 -9.39 7.47
N SER A 43 3.62 -9.36 8.67
CA SER A 43 4.68 -8.43 9.07
C SER A 43 5.99 -8.62 8.29
N ASP A 44 6.22 -9.80 7.74
CA ASP A 44 7.44 -10.17 7.02
C ASP A 44 7.20 -10.15 5.50
N PRO A 45 8.03 -9.45 4.70
CA PRO A 45 7.95 -9.50 3.23
C PRO A 45 8.04 -10.92 2.65
N LEU A 46 8.75 -11.83 3.32
CA LEU A 46 8.86 -13.23 2.94
C LEU A 46 7.80 -14.12 3.59
N GLN A 47 7.08 -13.60 4.59
CA GLN A 47 6.04 -14.31 5.34
C GLN A 47 6.53 -15.62 5.98
N LEU A 48 7.78 -15.65 6.47
CA LEU A 48 8.43 -16.86 6.99
C LEU A 48 7.81 -17.39 8.29
N ASP A 49 7.21 -16.50 9.08
CA ASP A 49 6.57 -16.83 10.36
C ASP A 49 5.06 -17.07 10.21
N GLY A 50 4.62 -17.57 9.06
CA GLY A 50 3.21 -17.86 8.79
C GLY A 50 3.00 -18.73 7.53
N LEU A 51 1.75 -18.88 7.11
CA LEU A 51 1.35 -19.69 5.95
C LEU A 51 1.40 -18.94 4.61
N GLY A 52 1.75 -17.66 4.64
CA GLY A 52 1.95 -16.83 3.47
C GLY A 52 3.03 -17.39 2.53
N GLY A 53 3.23 -16.74 1.39
CA GLY A 53 4.30 -17.14 0.47
C GLY A 53 4.94 -15.97 -0.25
N GLY A 54 4.94 -14.79 0.39
CA GLY A 54 5.64 -13.60 -0.07
C GLY A 54 5.03 -12.95 -1.31
N SER A 55 3.78 -13.27 -1.67
CA SER A 55 3.10 -12.66 -2.80
C SER A 55 1.61 -12.46 -2.53
N THR A 56 0.98 -11.55 -3.27
CA THR A 56 -0.46 -11.28 -3.14
C THR A 56 -1.34 -12.47 -3.57
N LEU A 57 -0.81 -13.42 -4.35
CA LEU A 57 -1.51 -14.63 -4.79
C LEU A 57 -1.57 -15.73 -3.73
N ASN A 58 -0.63 -15.71 -2.78
CA ASN A 58 -0.51 -16.69 -1.69
C ASN A 58 -0.60 -16.07 -0.29
N SER A 59 -1.10 -14.83 -0.21
CA SER A 59 -1.39 -14.06 1.01
C SER A 59 -2.89 -13.74 1.09
N LYS A 60 -3.72 -14.77 1.15
CA LYS A 60 -5.19 -14.70 1.02
C LYS A 60 -5.86 -15.56 2.08
N VAL A 61 -6.99 -15.13 2.60
CA VAL A 61 -7.76 -15.91 3.57
C VAL A 61 -9.21 -16.05 3.13
N ALA A 62 -9.77 -17.23 3.36
CA ALA A 62 -11.20 -17.48 3.22
C ALA A 62 -11.80 -17.85 4.59
N ILE A 63 -12.88 -17.17 4.97
CA ILE A 63 -13.63 -17.45 6.19
C ILE A 63 -15.02 -17.90 5.78
N VAL A 64 -15.45 -19.05 6.31
CA VAL A 64 -16.69 -19.71 5.90
C VAL A 64 -17.56 -19.99 7.12
N SER A 65 -18.86 -19.75 7.00
CA SER A 65 -19.87 -20.12 8.01
C SER A 65 -21.15 -20.57 7.33
N ARG A 66 -22.10 -21.13 8.09
CA ARG A 66 -23.47 -21.28 7.60
C ARG A 66 -24.04 -19.89 7.38
N SER A 67 -24.76 -19.71 6.27
CA SER A 67 -25.37 -18.43 5.97
C SER A 67 -26.61 -18.20 6.84
N THR A 68 -26.81 -16.93 7.21
CA THR A 68 -28.07 -16.43 7.79
C THR A 68 -28.96 -15.72 6.76
N GLN A 69 -28.44 -15.50 5.56
CA GLN A 69 -29.18 -14.89 4.46
C GLN A 69 -30.23 -15.86 3.89
N PRO A 70 -31.43 -15.37 3.54
CA PRO A 70 -32.42 -16.16 2.84
C PRO A 70 -31.84 -16.79 1.57
N ASP A 71 -32.24 -18.03 1.31
CA ASP A 71 -31.84 -18.80 0.14
C ASP A 71 -30.33 -19.07 -0.01
N CYS A 72 -29.49 -18.79 0.99
CA CYS A 72 -28.04 -19.07 0.92
C CYS A 72 -27.64 -20.10 1.97
N ASP A 73 -26.78 -21.05 1.59
CA ASP A 73 -26.33 -22.14 2.45
C ASP A 73 -25.11 -21.74 3.29
N LEU A 74 -24.20 -20.97 2.68
CA LEU A 74 -22.90 -20.61 3.25
C LEU A 74 -22.64 -19.12 3.11
N ASP A 75 -22.06 -18.52 4.15
CA ASP A 75 -21.42 -17.21 4.07
C ASP A 75 -19.94 -17.38 3.75
N TYR A 76 -19.43 -16.53 2.86
CA TYR A 76 -18.03 -16.44 2.50
C TYR A 76 -17.53 -15.00 2.69
N LEU A 77 -16.56 -14.83 3.58
CA LEU A 77 -15.80 -13.60 3.74
C LEU A 77 -14.36 -13.82 3.24
N PHE A 78 -13.99 -13.09 2.20
CA PHE A 78 -12.62 -12.97 1.74
C PHE A 78 -11.85 -11.93 2.55
N ALA A 79 -10.58 -12.20 2.82
CA ALA A 79 -9.64 -11.20 3.30
C ALA A 79 -8.32 -11.27 2.51
N GLN A 80 -7.90 -10.11 1.98
CA GLN A 80 -6.55 -9.93 1.45
C GLN A 80 -5.64 -9.49 2.60
N VAL A 81 -4.57 -10.24 2.86
CA VAL A 81 -3.62 -9.92 3.93
C VAL A 81 -2.34 -9.34 3.34
N GLY A 82 -1.78 -8.33 4.00
CA GLY A 82 -0.57 -7.63 3.60
C GLY A 82 0.67 -8.52 3.48
N VAL A 83 1.62 -8.09 2.63
CA VAL A 83 2.93 -8.72 2.48
C VAL A 83 3.98 -7.69 2.93
N GLY A 84 4.70 -7.99 4.01
CA GLY A 84 5.67 -7.06 4.61
C GLY A 84 5.07 -5.89 5.38
N HIS A 85 3.77 -5.92 5.68
CA HIS A 85 3.07 -4.93 6.49
C HIS A 85 1.80 -5.54 7.10
N GLN A 86 1.48 -5.14 8.33
CA GLN A 86 0.30 -5.63 9.05
C GLN A 86 -0.98 -4.95 8.53
N SER A 87 -1.63 -5.57 7.55
CA SER A 87 -2.90 -5.10 7.02
C SER A 87 -3.82 -6.27 6.65
N VAL A 88 -5.12 -6.05 6.82
CA VAL A 88 -6.19 -6.95 6.37
C VAL A 88 -7.22 -6.11 5.63
N ASP A 89 -7.46 -6.42 4.36
CA ASP A 89 -8.47 -5.76 3.53
C ASP A 89 -9.60 -6.74 3.18
N THR A 90 -10.77 -6.49 3.75
CA THR A 90 -12.02 -7.25 3.53
C THR A 90 -12.98 -6.53 2.59
N ARG A 91 -12.57 -5.47 1.90
CA ARG A 91 -13.40 -4.82 0.88
C ARG A 91 -13.47 -5.58 -0.44
N PRO A 92 -12.36 -6.13 -0.99
CA PRO A 92 -12.44 -6.87 -2.24
C PRO A 92 -13.08 -8.25 -2.04
N ASN A 93 -13.54 -8.85 -3.13
CA ASN A 93 -13.84 -10.27 -3.24
C ASN A 93 -12.72 -11.00 -4.03
N CYS A 94 -12.56 -12.30 -3.83
CA CYS A 94 -11.69 -13.16 -4.64
C CYS A 94 -12.43 -14.40 -5.18
N GLY A 95 -12.80 -14.36 -6.47
CA GLY A 95 -13.44 -15.50 -7.16
C GLY A 95 -12.57 -16.76 -7.25
N ASN A 96 -11.24 -16.65 -7.15
CA ASN A 96 -10.36 -17.83 -7.06
C ASN A 96 -10.54 -18.54 -5.71
N MET A 97 -10.47 -17.79 -4.60
CA MET A 97 -10.62 -18.37 -3.26
C MET A 97 -12.04 -18.91 -3.02
N LEU A 98 -13.06 -18.29 -3.63
CA LEU A 98 -14.43 -18.77 -3.61
C LEU A 98 -14.57 -20.23 -4.08
N SER A 99 -13.74 -20.69 -5.01
CA SER A 99 -13.79 -22.10 -5.48
C SER A 99 -13.43 -23.12 -4.41
N GLY A 100 -12.84 -22.69 -3.29
CA GLY A 100 -12.55 -23.55 -2.15
C GLY A 100 -13.66 -23.61 -1.10
N VAL A 101 -14.69 -22.75 -1.18
CA VAL A 101 -15.68 -22.59 -0.11
C VAL A 101 -16.57 -23.82 0.07
N ALA A 102 -17.25 -24.26 -0.98
CA ALA A 102 -18.08 -25.47 -0.96
C ALA A 102 -17.32 -26.74 -0.54
N PRO A 103 -16.17 -27.09 -1.16
CA PRO A 103 -15.46 -28.32 -0.79
C PRO A 103 -14.89 -28.24 0.65
N PHE A 104 -14.45 -27.06 1.09
CA PHE A 104 -14.05 -26.84 2.48
C PHE A 104 -15.23 -27.08 3.44
N ALA A 105 -16.38 -26.47 3.17
CA ALA A 105 -17.57 -26.59 4.01
C ALA A 105 -18.06 -28.05 4.13
N ILE A 106 -18.03 -28.81 3.03
CA ILE A 106 -18.36 -30.24 3.04
C ILE A 106 -17.33 -31.03 3.85
N ASP A 107 -16.04 -30.84 3.58
CA ASP A 107 -14.95 -31.55 4.29
C ASP A 107 -14.96 -31.28 5.81
N GLN A 108 -15.41 -30.08 6.23
CA GLN A 108 -15.53 -29.71 7.64
C GLN A 108 -16.91 -30.02 8.25
N GLY A 109 -17.82 -30.66 7.50
CA GLY A 109 -19.15 -31.05 8.00
C GLY A 109 -20.11 -29.88 8.20
N LEU A 110 -19.83 -28.72 7.61
CA LEU A 110 -20.68 -27.54 7.69
C LEU A 110 -21.94 -27.69 6.81
N ILE A 111 -21.90 -28.53 5.78
CA ILE A 111 -23.07 -28.89 4.96
C ILE A 111 -22.99 -30.37 4.56
N PRO A 112 -24.13 -31.06 4.37
CA PRO A 112 -24.12 -32.41 3.79
C PRO A 112 -23.81 -32.36 2.29
N ALA A 113 -23.13 -33.39 1.78
CA ALA A 113 -22.95 -33.58 0.35
C ALA A 113 -24.04 -34.50 -0.24
N GLN A 114 -24.38 -34.25 -1.50
CA GLN A 114 -25.20 -35.12 -2.33
C GLN A 114 -24.30 -36.08 -3.11
N ASP A 115 -24.81 -37.26 -3.49
CA ASP A 115 -24.06 -38.18 -4.34
C ASP A 115 -23.92 -37.62 -5.77
N GLY A 116 -22.75 -37.81 -6.38
CA GLY A 116 -22.42 -37.29 -7.70
C GLY A 116 -21.97 -35.83 -7.69
N LEU A 117 -22.91 -34.89 -7.59
CA LEU A 117 -22.64 -33.44 -7.59
C LEU A 117 -23.36 -32.77 -6.42
N THR A 118 -22.67 -31.85 -5.74
CA THR A 118 -23.28 -30.99 -4.73
C THR A 118 -23.20 -29.54 -5.19
N THR A 119 -24.34 -28.87 -5.27
CA THR A 119 -24.43 -27.43 -5.49
C THR A 119 -24.79 -26.75 -4.18
N VAL A 120 -24.04 -25.70 -3.84
CA VAL A 120 -24.29 -24.86 -2.67
C VAL A 120 -24.37 -23.41 -3.09
N ARG A 121 -25.34 -22.69 -2.55
CA ARG A 121 -25.46 -21.24 -2.74
C ARG A 121 -24.65 -20.51 -1.68
N VAL A 122 -23.63 -19.80 -2.13
CA VAL A 122 -22.72 -19.03 -1.29
C VAL A 122 -23.08 -17.56 -1.35
N PHE A 123 -23.33 -16.95 -0.19
CA PHE A 123 -23.43 -15.51 -0.03
C PHE A 123 -22.03 -14.92 0.20
N ASN A 124 -21.63 -14.01 -0.66
CA ASN A 124 -20.36 -13.30 -0.53
C ASN A 124 -20.53 -12.09 0.37
N VAL A 125 -19.98 -12.14 1.58
CA VAL A 125 -20.12 -11.08 2.58
C VAL A 125 -19.45 -9.78 2.11
N ASN A 126 -18.39 -9.85 1.32
CA ASN A 126 -17.68 -8.65 0.83
C ASN A 126 -18.52 -7.82 -0.12
N THR A 127 -19.29 -8.49 -1.00
CA THR A 127 -19.98 -7.86 -2.15
C THR A 127 -21.49 -8.05 -2.14
N ALA A 128 -22.04 -8.70 -1.11
CA ALA A 128 -23.45 -9.07 -1.01
C ALA A 128 -24.00 -9.83 -2.23
N SER A 129 -23.16 -10.58 -2.94
CA SER A 129 -23.53 -11.32 -4.14
C SER A 129 -23.73 -12.81 -3.87
N ARG A 130 -24.59 -13.45 -4.67
CA ARG A 130 -24.91 -14.87 -4.59
C ARG A 130 -24.24 -15.64 -5.71
N ILE A 131 -23.60 -16.73 -5.34
CA ILE A 131 -22.87 -17.60 -6.27
C ILE A 131 -23.26 -19.06 -5.98
N ASP A 132 -23.74 -19.76 -6.99
CA ASP A 132 -23.90 -21.21 -6.92
C ASP A 132 -22.54 -21.87 -7.20
N VAL A 133 -22.07 -22.68 -6.24
CA VAL A 133 -20.81 -23.41 -6.32
C VAL A 133 -21.12 -24.90 -6.42
N THR A 134 -20.85 -25.49 -7.59
CA THR A 134 -21.05 -26.93 -7.82
C THR A 134 -19.73 -27.67 -7.77
N VAL A 135 -19.68 -28.74 -6.98
CA VAL A 135 -18.49 -29.59 -6.78
C VAL A 135 -18.82 -31.07 -7.00
N CYS A 136 -17.81 -31.84 -7.40
CA CYS A 136 -17.92 -33.28 -7.54
C CYS A 136 -17.85 -33.98 -6.17
N THR A 137 -18.88 -34.76 -5.86
CA THR A 137 -19.05 -35.47 -4.58
C THR A 137 -19.46 -36.94 -4.73
N PRO A 138 -18.72 -37.77 -5.49
CA PRO A 138 -19.05 -39.19 -5.66
C PRO A 138 -19.04 -39.93 -4.31
N GLY A 139 -20.08 -40.71 -4.05
CA GLY A 139 -20.29 -41.36 -2.76
C GLY A 139 -20.54 -40.38 -1.60
N GLY A 140 -21.00 -39.16 -1.89
CA GLY A 140 -21.23 -38.12 -0.91
C GLY A 140 -19.96 -37.54 -0.30
N LYS A 141 -18.82 -37.61 -1.00
CA LYS A 141 -17.52 -37.08 -0.54
C LYS A 141 -16.85 -36.24 -1.62
N VAL A 142 -16.29 -35.10 -1.25
CA VAL A 142 -15.54 -34.24 -2.18
C VAL A 142 -14.41 -35.05 -2.83
N THR A 143 -14.36 -35.03 -4.16
CA THR A 143 -13.15 -35.42 -4.90
C THR A 143 -12.38 -34.19 -5.34
N TYR A 144 -11.06 -34.23 -5.17
CA TYR A 144 -10.13 -33.23 -5.69
C TYR A 144 -9.47 -33.69 -7.00
N GLU A 145 -9.59 -34.97 -7.33
CA GLU A 145 -9.04 -35.59 -8.54
C GLU A 145 -10.04 -35.53 -9.69
N GLY A 146 -9.55 -35.26 -10.89
CA GLY A 146 -10.35 -35.18 -12.12
C GLY A 146 -9.52 -34.66 -13.29
N ASP A 147 -10.15 -34.49 -14.45
CA ASP A 147 -9.47 -34.19 -15.72
C ASP A 147 -9.51 -32.71 -16.10
N ALA A 148 -10.12 -31.84 -15.28
CA ALA A 148 -10.22 -30.43 -15.59
C ALA A 148 -8.84 -29.75 -15.45
N ARG A 149 -8.54 -28.86 -16.39
CA ARG A 149 -7.32 -28.06 -16.44
C ARG A 149 -7.67 -26.58 -16.30
N ILE A 150 -6.82 -25.84 -15.61
CA ILE A 150 -6.85 -24.37 -15.62
C ILE A 150 -5.43 -23.86 -15.82
N ASP A 151 -5.29 -22.81 -16.62
CA ASP A 151 -3.98 -22.22 -16.87
C ASP A 151 -3.40 -21.55 -15.62
N GLY A 152 -2.09 -21.68 -15.45
CA GLY A 152 -1.36 -21.26 -14.25
C GLY A 152 -1.29 -22.32 -13.12
N VAL A 153 -1.88 -23.50 -13.30
CA VAL A 153 -1.75 -24.64 -12.36
C VAL A 153 -1.31 -25.89 -13.10
N ALA A 154 -0.28 -26.56 -12.60
CA ALA A 154 0.20 -27.82 -13.18
C ALA A 154 -0.78 -28.98 -12.90
N GLY A 155 -0.91 -29.89 -13.87
CA GLY A 155 -1.71 -31.11 -13.75
C GLY A 155 -3.19 -30.93 -14.08
N THR A 156 -4.02 -31.79 -13.50
CA THR A 156 -5.49 -31.79 -13.61
C THR A 156 -6.10 -31.91 -12.20
N ALA A 157 -7.37 -31.56 -12.06
CA ALA A 157 -8.13 -31.72 -10.82
C ALA A 157 -9.63 -31.79 -11.11
N ALA A 158 -10.43 -32.09 -10.08
CA ALA A 158 -11.89 -32.05 -10.19
C ALA A 158 -12.37 -30.62 -10.55
N PRO A 159 -13.36 -30.48 -11.45
CA PRO A 159 -13.93 -29.18 -11.76
C PRO A 159 -14.77 -28.64 -10.60
N VAL A 160 -14.69 -27.33 -10.40
CA VAL A 160 -15.59 -26.56 -9.55
C VAL A 160 -16.26 -25.51 -10.42
N LEU A 161 -17.58 -25.60 -10.58
CA LEU A 161 -18.34 -24.61 -11.32
C LEU A 161 -18.75 -23.48 -10.38
N LEU A 162 -18.40 -22.24 -10.75
CA LEU A 162 -18.85 -21.04 -10.06
C LEU A 162 -19.85 -20.34 -10.96
N ASN A 163 -21.10 -20.22 -10.54
CA ASN A 163 -22.16 -19.54 -11.28
C ASN A 163 -22.64 -18.30 -10.51
N PHE A 164 -22.26 -17.12 -10.98
CA PHE A 164 -22.61 -15.83 -10.38
C PHE A 164 -24.00 -15.40 -10.83
N LEU A 165 -24.89 -15.15 -9.88
CA LEU A 165 -26.32 -14.94 -10.14
C LEU A 165 -26.70 -13.46 -10.21
N ASP A 166 -26.05 -12.62 -9.39
CA ASP A 166 -26.44 -11.22 -9.21
C ASP A 166 -25.24 -10.34 -8.82
N ALA A 167 -24.07 -10.64 -9.36
CA ALA A 167 -22.86 -9.87 -9.10
C ALA A 167 -22.78 -8.54 -9.88
N TRP A 168 -23.91 -8.04 -10.40
CA TRP A 168 -23.98 -6.89 -11.31
C TRP A 168 -24.25 -5.62 -10.50
N GLY A 169 -23.29 -4.69 -10.49
CA GLY A 169 -23.36 -3.48 -9.66
C GLY A 169 -23.12 -3.74 -8.18
N SER A 170 -22.43 -4.81 -7.80
CA SER A 170 -22.28 -5.20 -6.39
C SER A 170 -21.50 -4.18 -5.54
N VAL A 171 -20.71 -3.30 -6.17
CA VAL A 171 -19.96 -2.24 -5.49
C VAL A 171 -20.56 -0.86 -5.76
N THR A 172 -21.04 -0.64 -6.97
CA THR A 172 -21.47 0.68 -7.49
C THR A 172 -22.99 0.85 -7.57
N GLY A 173 -23.75 -0.22 -7.36
CA GLY A 173 -25.21 -0.27 -7.46
C GLY A 173 -25.75 -0.51 -8.88
N GLN A 174 -24.93 -0.43 -9.92
CA GLN A 174 -25.37 -0.62 -11.31
C GLN A 174 -24.32 -1.35 -12.16
N LEU A 175 -24.76 -2.12 -13.16
CA LEU A 175 -23.84 -2.78 -14.10
C LEU A 175 -22.97 -1.79 -14.88
N PHE A 176 -23.55 -0.66 -15.32
CA PHE A 176 -22.86 0.44 -15.98
C PHE A 176 -22.98 1.69 -15.10
N PRO A 177 -22.02 1.93 -14.19
CA PRO A 177 -22.18 2.93 -13.12
C PRO A 177 -22.31 4.38 -13.61
N THR A 178 -21.84 4.66 -14.83
CA THR A 178 -21.93 5.97 -15.48
C THR A 178 -23.27 6.18 -16.20
N GLY A 179 -24.12 5.15 -16.24
CA GLY A 179 -25.33 5.09 -17.08
C GLY A 179 -25.05 4.88 -18.56
N GLN A 180 -23.78 4.82 -18.97
CA GLN A 180 -23.36 4.67 -20.36
C GLN A 180 -22.56 3.38 -20.55
N ARG A 181 -22.74 2.71 -21.69
CA ARG A 181 -21.92 1.55 -22.06
C ARG A 181 -20.54 1.94 -22.59
N ILE A 182 -20.40 3.16 -23.12
CA ILE A 182 -19.12 3.78 -23.51
C ILE A 182 -19.09 5.21 -22.96
N ASP A 183 -18.03 5.51 -22.22
CA ASP A 183 -17.62 6.85 -21.81
C ASP A 183 -16.47 7.34 -22.69
N VAL A 184 -16.28 8.66 -22.75
CA VAL A 184 -15.07 9.28 -23.29
C VAL A 184 -14.37 10.06 -22.18
N ILE A 185 -13.12 9.71 -21.91
CA ILE A 185 -12.25 10.36 -20.91
C ILE A 185 -10.93 10.71 -21.60
N ASP A 186 -10.53 11.98 -21.56
CA ASP A 186 -9.33 12.50 -22.23
C ASP A 186 -9.19 12.05 -23.70
N GLY A 187 -10.30 12.00 -24.44
CA GLY A 187 -10.33 11.58 -25.85
C GLY A 187 -10.23 10.06 -26.08
N VAL A 188 -10.19 9.26 -25.03
CA VAL A 188 -10.16 7.79 -25.11
C VAL A 188 -11.54 7.24 -24.80
N ALA A 189 -12.07 6.41 -25.71
CA ALA A 189 -13.30 5.67 -25.46
C ALA A 189 -13.02 4.51 -24.50
N LEU A 190 -13.84 4.36 -23.46
CA LEU A 190 -13.70 3.30 -22.47
C LEU A 190 -15.06 2.85 -21.94
N THR A 191 -15.12 1.67 -21.33
CA THR A 191 -16.32 1.16 -20.65
C THR A 191 -16.06 1.07 -19.16
N CYS A 192 -16.88 1.78 -18.38
CA CYS A 192 -16.97 1.62 -16.94
C CYS A 192 -18.04 0.55 -16.63
N ILE A 193 -17.64 -0.59 -16.08
CA ILE A 193 -18.55 -1.71 -15.80
C ILE A 193 -18.30 -2.27 -14.41
N ASP A 194 -19.36 -2.65 -13.69
CA ASP A 194 -19.28 -3.36 -12.43
C ASP A 194 -20.00 -4.71 -12.54
N ALA A 195 -19.25 -5.71 -13.00
CA ALA A 195 -19.72 -7.09 -13.13
C ALA A 195 -18.76 -8.00 -12.36
N ALA A 196 -19.15 -8.34 -11.13
CA ALA A 196 -18.34 -8.97 -10.08
C ALA A 196 -17.11 -8.17 -9.60
N MET A 197 -16.67 -7.18 -10.36
CA MET A 197 -15.58 -6.26 -10.05
C MET A 197 -15.78 -4.96 -10.86
N PRO A 198 -15.57 -3.78 -10.25
CA PRO A 198 -15.50 -2.52 -10.99
C PRO A 198 -14.27 -2.50 -11.92
N LEU A 199 -14.50 -2.37 -13.23
CA LEU A 199 -13.48 -2.31 -14.28
C LEU A 199 -13.59 -1.00 -15.07
N MET A 200 -12.42 -0.51 -15.49
CA MET A 200 -12.28 0.48 -16.56
C MET A 200 -11.64 -0.22 -17.75
N ILE A 201 -12.43 -0.52 -18.78
CA ILE A 201 -11.99 -1.28 -19.95
C ILE A 201 -11.66 -0.33 -21.10
N ILE A 202 -10.49 -0.48 -21.71
CA ILE A 202 -9.99 0.34 -22.82
C ILE A 202 -9.49 -0.58 -23.94
N ARG A 203 -9.68 -0.21 -25.21
CA ARG A 203 -9.05 -0.95 -26.31
C ARG A 203 -7.55 -0.69 -26.31
N ALA A 204 -6.74 -1.74 -26.39
CA ALA A 204 -5.28 -1.62 -26.44
C ALA A 204 -4.82 -0.71 -27.60
N SER A 205 -5.48 -0.81 -28.76
CA SER A 205 -5.20 0.01 -29.94
C SER A 205 -5.35 1.51 -29.70
N ASP A 206 -6.28 1.92 -28.84
CA ASP A 206 -6.56 3.33 -28.54
C ASP A 206 -5.44 3.96 -27.70
N LEU A 207 -4.52 3.13 -27.17
CA LEU A 207 -3.30 3.53 -26.48
C LEU A 207 -2.01 3.13 -27.24
N GLY A 208 -2.12 2.73 -28.51
CA GLY A 208 -0.98 2.34 -29.35
C GLY A 208 -0.38 0.97 -28.99
N LEU A 209 -1.15 0.08 -28.38
CA LEU A 209 -0.74 -1.27 -27.99
C LEU A 209 -1.44 -2.33 -28.83
N SER A 210 -0.81 -3.50 -28.93
CA SER A 210 -1.41 -4.69 -29.54
C SER A 210 -2.37 -5.43 -28.59
N GLY A 211 -2.17 -5.30 -27.27
CA GLY A 211 -2.86 -6.07 -26.24
C GLY A 211 -2.25 -7.45 -26.00
N ARG A 212 -1.19 -7.82 -26.74
CA ARG A 212 -0.47 -9.09 -26.61
C ARG A 212 0.87 -8.98 -25.88
N GLU A 213 1.26 -7.77 -25.46
CA GLU A 213 2.47 -7.49 -24.70
C GLU A 213 2.58 -8.38 -23.45
N ARG A 214 3.81 -8.70 -23.04
CA ARG A 214 4.06 -9.40 -21.78
C ARG A 214 3.82 -8.45 -20.59
N PRO A 215 3.39 -8.95 -19.42
CA PRO A 215 3.20 -8.12 -18.23
C PRO A 215 4.41 -7.24 -17.89
N ALA A 216 5.62 -7.79 -18.01
CA ALA A 216 6.85 -7.05 -17.76
C ALA A 216 7.10 -5.90 -18.74
N GLU A 217 6.61 -6.00 -19.98
CA GLU A 217 6.74 -4.92 -20.99
C GLU A 217 5.77 -3.78 -20.67
N LEU A 218 4.54 -4.12 -20.25
CA LEU A 218 3.54 -3.14 -19.82
C LEU A 218 3.98 -2.45 -18.52
N ASP A 219 4.50 -3.20 -17.56
CA ASP A 219 5.01 -2.69 -16.27
C ASP A 219 6.25 -1.79 -16.46
N ALA A 220 7.05 -2.02 -17.51
CA ALA A 220 8.23 -1.21 -17.83
C ALA A 220 7.90 0.07 -18.60
N ASN A 221 6.63 0.34 -18.92
CA ASN A 221 6.20 1.51 -19.69
C ASN A 221 5.58 2.59 -18.78
N PRO A 222 6.38 3.53 -18.22
CA PRO A 222 5.88 4.52 -17.27
C PRO A 222 4.86 5.48 -17.89
N ALA A 223 4.96 5.80 -19.19
CA ALA A 223 4.00 6.66 -19.87
C ALA A 223 2.62 6.01 -19.96
N LEU A 224 2.58 4.72 -20.29
CA LEU A 224 1.35 3.93 -20.27
C LEU A 224 0.74 3.88 -18.87
N LEU A 225 1.55 3.57 -17.85
CA LEU A 225 1.07 3.46 -16.47
C LEU A 225 0.51 4.79 -15.95
N ALA A 226 1.18 5.91 -16.22
CA ALA A 226 0.69 7.24 -15.88
C ALA A 226 -0.61 7.57 -16.62
N ARG A 227 -0.72 7.19 -17.90
CA ARG A 227 -1.93 7.39 -18.70
C ARG A 227 -3.10 6.57 -18.16
N LEU A 228 -2.87 5.29 -17.85
CA LEU A 228 -3.87 4.41 -17.25
C LEU A 228 -4.32 4.92 -15.89
N GLU A 229 -3.41 5.41 -15.05
CA GLU A 229 -3.75 5.96 -13.74
C GLU A 229 -4.61 7.22 -13.86
N SER A 230 -4.26 8.16 -14.76
CA SER A 230 -5.08 9.35 -15.02
C SER A 230 -6.52 8.98 -15.42
N LEU A 231 -6.66 8.06 -16.38
CA LEU A 231 -7.97 7.58 -16.82
C LEU A 231 -8.73 6.88 -15.68
N ARG A 232 -8.02 6.07 -14.87
CA ARG A 232 -8.61 5.32 -13.75
C ARG A 232 -9.16 6.24 -12.66
N LEU A 233 -8.44 7.29 -12.29
CA LEU A 233 -8.89 8.26 -11.29
C LEU A 233 -10.19 8.96 -11.74
N GLN A 234 -10.24 9.38 -13.00
CA GLN A 234 -11.41 10.02 -13.59
C GLN A 234 -12.59 9.05 -13.74
N ALA A 235 -12.34 7.81 -14.18
CA ALA A 235 -13.34 6.75 -14.25
C ALA A 235 -13.90 6.44 -12.86
N GLY A 236 -13.05 6.34 -11.83
CA GLY A 236 -13.47 6.12 -10.45
C GLY A 236 -14.45 7.18 -9.95
N LEU A 237 -14.17 8.46 -10.22
CA LEU A 237 -15.10 9.56 -9.90
C LEU A 237 -16.44 9.40 -10.64
N ARG A 238 -16.42 9.10 -11.95
CA ARG A 238 -17.64 8.91 -12.74
C ARG A 238 -18.45 7.67 -12.33
N MET A 239 -17.78 6.64 -11.82
CA MET A 239 -18.42 5.42 -11.31
C MET A 239 -19.02 5.61 -9.91
N GLY A 240 -18.90 6.79 -9.30
CA GLY A 240 -19.38 7.04 -7.94
C GLY A 240 -18.48 6.44 -6.85
N LEU A 241 -17.26 6.03 -7.17
CA LEU A 241 -16.31 5.40 -6.23
C LEU A 241 -15.51 6.44 -5.40
N GLY A 242 -15.63 7.73 -5.71
CA GLY A 242 -14.91 8.82 -5.03
C GLY A 242 -13.43 8.90 -5.43
N ASP A 243 -12.57 9.38 -4.52
CA ASP A 243 -11.12 9.38 -4.74
C ASP A 243 -10.56 7.95 -4.63
N VAL A 244 -10.15 7.43 -5.78
CA VAL A 244 -9.62 6.07 -5.91
C VAL A 244 -8.08 6.02 -5.93
N SER A 245 -7.37 7.11 -5.62
CA SER A 245 -5.90 7.17 -5.62
C SER A 245 -5.23 6.12 -4.70
N GLY A 246 -5.82 5.89 -3.52
CA GLY A 246 -5.44 4.84 -2.57
C GLY A 246 -6.22 3.53 -2.72
N SER A 247 -7.14 3.46 -3.68
CA SER A 247 -8.02 2.30 -3.88
C SER A 247 -7.44 1.29 -4.87
N VAL A 248 -7.82 0.02 -4.71
CA VAL A 248 -7.51 -1.04 -5.66
C VAL A 248 -8.55 -1.16 -6.77
N VAL A 249 -9.64 -0.41 -6.73
CA VAL A 249 -10.71 -0.36 -7.75
C VAL A 249 -10.87 1.07 -8.30
N PRO A 250 -11.41 1.26 -9.53
CA PRO A 250 -11.68 0.22 -10.51
C PRO A 250 -10.38 -0.35 -11.09
N LYS A 251 -10.45 -1.54 -11.68
CA LYS A 251 -9.29 -2.22 -12.29
C LYS A 251 -9.15 -1.74 -13.74
N PRO A 252 -8.00 -1.16 -14.13
CA PRO A 252 -7.72 -0.90 -15.54
C PRO A 252 -7.60 -2.23 -16.29
N VAL A 253 -8.24 -2.33 -17.45
CA VAL A 253 -8.15 -3.49 -18.34
C VAL A 253 -7.95 -3.02 -19.76
N LEU A 254 -6.90 -3.55 -20.41
CA LEU A 254 -6.71 -3.39 -21.84
C LEU A 254 -7.28 -4.61 -22.55
N VAL A 255 -8.08 -4.38 -23.58
CA VAL A 255 -8.64 -5.46 -24.40
C VAL A 255 -8.25 -5.35 -25.87
N SER A 256 -8.11 -6.49 -26.52
CA SER A 256 -7.96 -6.60 -27.97
C SER A 256 -8.63 -7.87 -28.50
N ALA A 257 -8.71 -8.02 -29.82
CA ALA A 257 -9.32 -9.20 -30.43
C ALA A 257 -8.66 -10.51 -29.93
N GLY A 258 -9.48 -11.52 -29.69
CA GLY A 258 -9.00 -12.87 -29.37
C GLY A 258 -8.61 -13.67 -30.62
N ASP A 259 -8.37 -14.96 -30.42
CA ASP A 259 -7.97 -15.91 -31.47
C ASP A 259 -9.17 -16.53 -32.21
N ALA A 260 -10.40 -16.24 -31.77
CA ALA A 260 -11.65 -16.82 -32.27
C ALA A 260 -12.81 -15.80 -32.12
N PRO A 261 -13.93 -15.97 -32.84
CA PRO A 261 -15.07 -15.04 -32.78
C PRO A 261 -15.68 -14.85 -31.37
N ASN A 262 -15.57 -15.86 -30.52
CA ASN A 262 -16.05 -15.86 -29.14
C ASN A 262 -14.92 -15.66 -28.12
N SER A 263 -13.78 -15.12 -28.53
CA SER A 263 -12.66 -14.86 -27.62
C SER A 263 -12.18 -13.42 -27.65
N ILE A 264 -11.67 -12.97 -26.51
CA ILE A 264 -11.13 -11.63 -26.29
C ILE A 264 -9.79 -11.73 -25.55
N THR A 265 -8.81 -10.93 -25.95
CA THR A 265 -7.55 -10.80 -25.22
C THR A 265 -7.68 -9.74 -24.15
N SER A 266 -7.19 -10.01 -22.95
CA SER A 266 -7.21 -9.11 -21.81
C SER A 266 -5.83 -8.95 -21.16
N ARG A 267 -5.50 -7.72 -20.78
CA ARG A 267 -4.41 -7.36 -19.85
C ARG A 267 -5.01 -6.62 -18.68
N TYR A 268 -5.05 -7.31 -17.54
CA TYR A 268 -5.72 -6.86 -16.33
C TYR A 268 -4.73 -6.28 -15.34
N PHE A 269 -4.98 -5.08 -14.81
CA PHE A 269 -4.07 -4.39 -13.89
C PHE A 269 -4.59 -4.42 -12.44
N THR A 270 -3.66 -4.59 -11.49
CA THR A 270 -3.92 -4.47 -10.06
C THR A 270 -3.31 -3.18 -9.50
N PRO A 271 -4.08 -2.08 -9.47
CA PRO A 271 -4.27 -1.18 -10.60
C PRO A 271 -2.97 -0.62 -11.23
N ARG A 272 -1.82 -0.75 -10.55
CA ARG A 272 -0.52 -0.18 -10.98
C ARG A 272 0.44 -1.19 -11.61
N LYS A 273 0.07 -2.47 -11.59
CA LYS A 273 0.88 -3.58 -12.13
C LYS A 273 0.02 -4.51 -12.97
N CYS A 274 0.52 -4.93 -14.12
CA CYS A 274 -0.13 -5.92 -14.96
C CYS A 274 -0.11 -7.30 -14.26
N HIS A 275 -1.27 -7.94 -14.21
CA HIS A 275 -1.41 -9.26 -13.62
C HIS A 275 -0.79 -10.31 -14.54
N ALA A 276 -0.06 -11.27 -13.97
CA ALA A 276 0.65 -12.31 -14.72
C ALA A 276 -0.28 -13.36 -15.37
N SER A 277 -1.53 -13.42 -14.94
CA SER A 277 -2.62 -14.24 -15.50
C SER A 277 -3.89 -13.37 -15.55
N HIS A 278 -4.99 -13.75 -14.91
CA HIS A 278 -6.19 -12.93 -14.79
C HIS A 278 -6.96 -13.24 -13.50
N ALA A 279 -7.68 -12.25 -12.96
CA ALA A 279 -8.62 -12.48 -11.87
C ALA A 279 -9.93 -13.07 -12.41
N VAL A 280 -10.55 -14.01 -11.69
CA VAL A 280 -11.86 -14.60 -12.05
C VAL A 280 -12.94 -13.52 -12.21
N THR A 281 -13.08 -12.65 -11.22
CA THR A 281 -14.08 -11.57 -11.25
C THR A 281 -13.80 -10.56 -12.38
N GLY A 282 -12.53 -10.29 -12.66
CA GLY A 282 -12.16 -9.50 -13.83
C GLY A 282 -12.52 -10.19 -15.14
N ALA A 283 -12.35 -11.51 -15.25
CA ALA A 283 -12.66 -12.25 -16.46
C ALA A 283 -14.16 -12.27 -16.74
N ILE A 284 -14.98 -12.37 -15.67
CA ILE A 284 -16.43 -12.16 -15.76
C ILE A 284 -16.72 -10.77 -16.32
N GLY A 285 -16.19 -9.69 -15.72
CA GLY A 285 -16.47 -8.34 -16.21
C GLY A 285 -16.02 -8.09 -17.67
N VAL A 286 -14.89 -8.68 -18.09
CA VAL A 286 -14.44 -8.65 -19.49
C VAL A 286 -15.38 -9.43 -20.40
N ALA A 287 -15.75 -10.66 -20.02
CA ALA A 287 -16.67 -11.50 -20.80
C ALA A 287 -18.07 -10.86 -20.89
N THR A 288 -18.57 -10.26 -19.81
CA THR A 288 -19.82 -9.50 -19.79
C THR A 288 -19.76 -8.32 -20.74
N ALA A 289 -18.68 -7.53 -20.69
CA ALA A 289 -18.52 -6.39 -21.60
C ALA A 289 -18.41 -6.83 -23.06
N PHE A 290 -17.73 -7.95 -23.34
CA PHE A 290 -17.63 -8.54 -24.67
C PHE A 290 -18.98 -9.05 -25.20
N ALA A 291 -19.78 -9.68 -24.33
CA ALA A 291 -21.06 -10.28 -24.68
C ALA A 291 -22.16 -9.23 -24.93
N LEU A 292 -22.13 -8.13 -24.16
CA LEU A 292 -23.11 -7.07 -24.27
C LEU A 292 -22.77 -6.12 -25.43
N PRO A 293 -23.76 -5.71 -26.25
CA PRO A 293 -23.53 -4.75 -27.32
C PRO A 293 -23.25 -3.34 -26.78
N GLY A 294 -22.56 -2.53 -27.58
CA GLY A 294 -22.35 -1.11 -27.28
C GLY A 294 -21.33 -0.81 -26.19
N THR A 295 -20.43 -1.74 -25.86
CA THR A 295 -19.24 -1.49 -25.03
C THR A 295 -18.00 -1.34 -25.90
N VAL A 296 -16.88 -0.86 -25.35
CA VAL A 296 -15.62 -0.83 -26.11
C VAL A 296 -15.06 -2.23 -26.40
N ALA A 297 -15.49 -3.23 -25.62
CA ALA A 297 -15.08 -4.61 -25.73
C ALA A 297 -16.04 -5.46 -26.58
N SER A 298 -17.21 -4.93 -27.00
CA SER A 298 -18.24 -5.75 -27.65
C SER A 298 -17.71 -6.59 -28.80
N GLY A 299 -18.03 -7.88 -28.74
CA GLY A 299 -17.82 -8.83 -29.84
C GLY A 299 -18.90 -8.71 -30.91
N ALA A 300 -19.04 -9.77 -31.71
CA ALA A 300 -20.18 -9.90 -32.62
C ALA A 300 -21.50 -9.95 -31.82
N ASN A 301 -22.58 -9.40 -32.40
CA ASN A 301 -23.89 -9.37 -31.75
C ASN A 301 -24.33 -10.79 -31.34
N MET A 302 -24.37 -11.04 -30.02
CA MET A 302 -24.83 -12.30 -29.44
C MET A 302 -26.34 -12.28 -29.25
N LYS A 303 -27.00 -13.40 -29.56
CA LYS A 303 -28.43 -13.59 -29.34
C LYS A 303 -28.72 -13.89 -27.86
N PRO A 304 -29.98 -13.79 -27.38
CA PRO A 304 -30.35 -14.29 -26.06
C PRO A 304 -29.98 -15.77 -25.88
N GLY A 305 -29.62 -16.17 -24.66
CA GLY A 305 -29.23 -17.52 -24.28
C GLY A 305 -27.78 -17.63 -23.80
N ARG A 306 -27.31 -18.86 -23.66
CA ARG A 306 -25.97 -19.19 -23.13
C ARG A 306 -24.89 -19.18 -24.20
N HIS A 307 -23.76 -18.54 -23.89
CA HIS A 307 -22.61 -18.43 -24.77
C HIS A 307 -21.32 -18.77 -24.02
N GLY A 308 -20.53 -19.69 -24.56
CA GLY A 308 -19.17 -19.96 -24.10
C GLY A 308 -18.19 -18.97 -24.70
N LEU A 309 -17.52 -18.21 -23.84
CA LEU A 309 -16.56 -17.17 -24.18
C LEU A 309 -15.18 -17.51 -23.63
N VAL A 310 -14.14 -17.04 -24.30
CA VAL A 310 -12.75 -17.27 -23.90
C VAL A 310 -12.05 -15.93 -23.66
N VAL A 311 -11.56 -15.73 -22.44
CA VAL A 311 -10.74 -14.57 -22.07
C VAL A 311 -9.27 -15.00 -22.07
N LEU A 312 -8.54 -14.62 -23.12
CA LEU A 312 -7.11 -14.87 -23.25
C LEU A 312 -6.33 -13.90 -22.36
N HIS A 313 -5.36 -14.41 -21.61
CA HIS A 313 -4.54 -13.66 -20.67
C HIS A 313 -3.06 -14.08 -20.79
N PRO A 314 -2.10 -13.39 -20.15
CA PRO A 314 -0.67 -13.66 -20.37
C PRO A 314 -0.21 -15.10 -20.13
N ALA A 315 -0.87 -15.82 -19.22
CA ALA A 315 -0.54 -17.20 -18.88
C ALA A 315 -1.39 -18.28 -19.60
N GLY A 316 -2.23 -17.93 -20.58
CA GLY A 316 -3.21 -18.85 -21.18
C GLY A 316 -4.62 -18.25 -21.33
N GLN A 317 -5.66 -18.95 -20.91
CA GLN A 317 -7.05 -18.54 -21.06
C GLN A 317 -7.95 -18.85 -19.85
N ILE A 318 -9.09 -18.15 -19.79
CA ILE A 318 -10.21 -18.46 -18.90
C ILE A 318 -11.48 -18.59 -19.72
N ASP A 319 -12.12 -19.74 -19.62
CA ASP A 319 -13.44 -19.96 -20.22
C ASP A 319 -14.54 -19.45 -19.28
N VAL A 320 -15.46 -18.67 -19.83
CA VAL A 320 -16.62 -18.09 -19.13
C VAL A 320 -17.87 -18.36 -19.95
N GLU A 321 -18.87 -18.99 -19.36
CA GLU A 321 -20.21 -19.08 -19.93
C GLU A 321 -21.04 -17.90 -19.43
N VAL A 322 -21.68 -17.16 -20.34
CA VAL A 322 -22.60 -16.08 -19.99
C VAL A 322 -24.00 -16.43 -20.48
N ASP A 323 -25.02 -16.14 -19.67
CA ASP A 323 -26.43 -16.29 -20.03
C ASP A 323 -27.05 -14.91 -20.24
N LEU A 324 -27.44 -14.61 -21.48
CA LEU A 324 -27.96 -13.30 -21.88
C LEU A 324 -29.49 -13.34 -22.04
N GLN A 325 -30.15 -12.26 -21.63
CA GLN A 325 -31.54 -12.00 -21.94
C GLN A 325 -31.69 -10.68 -22.70
N GLY A 326 -32.72 -10.60 -23.56
CA GLY A 326 -32.98 -9.40 -24.36
C GLY A 326 -31.99 -9.20 -25.52
N GLU A 327 -32.24 -8.19 -26.34
CA GLU A 327 -31.44 -7.87 -27.52
C GLU A 327 -31.10 -6.37 -27.56
N GLY A 328 -30.01 -6.02 -28.25
CA GLY A 328 -29.59 -4.63 -28.41
C GLY A 328 -29.36 -3.92 -27.06
N GLU A 329 -29.92 -2.72 -26.89
CA GLU A 329 -29.79 -1.95 -25.65
C GLU A 329 -30.47 -2.60 -24.44
N GLN A 330 -31.47 -3.46 -24.68
CA GLN A 330 -32.18 -4.22 -23.63
C GLN A 330 -31.44 -5.50 -23.23
N ALA A 331 -30.32 -5.82 -23.89
CA ALA A 331 -29.53 -6.99 -23.54
C ALA A 331 -28.96 -6.83 -22.12
N ALA A 332 -29.22 -7.84 -21.28
CA ALA A 332 -28.80 -7.92 -19.89
C ALA A 332 -28.20 -9.30 -19.58
N LEU A 333 -27.31 -9.33 -18.60
CA LEU A 333 -26.69 -10.55 -18.13
C LEU A 333 -27.55 -11.19 -17.03
N GLN A 334 -27.95 -12.44 -17.23
CA GLN A 334 -28.69 -13.21 -16.23
C GLN A 334 -27.73 -13.94 -15.27
N SER A 335 -26.70 -14.59 -15.81
CA SER A 335 -25.67 -15.27 -15.01
C SER A 335 -24.34 -15.34 -15.74
N ALA A 336 -23.24 -15.47 -14.99
CA ALA A 336 -21.94 -15.82 -15.57
C ALA A 336 -21.33 -16.98 -14.79
N ALA A 337 -20.97 -18.04 -15.51
CA ALA A 337 -20.39 -19.25 -14.96
C ALA A 337 -18.97 -19.50 -15.47
N LEU A 338 -18.12 -20.09 -14.63
CA LEU A 338 -16.79 -20.51 -15.05
C LEU A 338 -16.31 -21.72 -14.24
N VAL A 339 -15.44 -22.51 -14.86
CA VAL A 339 -14.79 -23.64 -14.19
C VAL A 339 -13.52 -23.16 -13.50
N ARG A 340 -13.34 -23.56 -12.25
CA ARG A 340 -12.08 -23.52 -11.50
C ARG A 340 -11.72 -24.95 -11.07
N THR A 341 -10.55 -25.09 -10.46
CA THR A 341 -10.18 -26.31 -9.75
C THR A 341 -9.66 -25.96 -8.37
N VAL A 342 -9.75 -26.92 -7.45
CA VAL A 342 -9.39 -26.76 -6.04
C VAL A 342 -8.57 -27.95 -5.59
N ARG A 343 -7.69 -27.78 -4.60
CA ARG A 343 -7.01 -28.89 -3.92
C ARG A 343 -6.78 -28.55 -2.45
N LYS A 344 -7.19 -29.46 -1.56
CA LYS A 344 -6.75 -29.44 -0.16
C LYS A 344 -5.25 -29.77 -0.09
N ILE A 345 -4.45 -28.89 0.51
CA ILE A 345 -2.99 -29.05 0.62
C ILE A 345 -2.63 -29.65 1.97
N MET A 346 -3.15 -29.05 3.03
CA MET A 346 -2.85 -29.43 4.42
C MET A 346 -4.06 -29.12 5.30
N GLN A 347 -4.27 -29.91 6.35
CA GLN A 347 -5.23 -29.64 7.41
C GLN A 347 -4.57 -29.96 8.75
N GLY A 348 -4.76 -29.10 9.74
CA GLY A 348 -4.19 -29.29 11.06
C GLY A 348 -4.50 -28.13 12.00
N VAL A 349 -3.63 -27.95 13.00
CA VAL A 349 -3.69 -26.84 13.94
C VAL A 349 -2.59 -25.85 13.60
N LEU A 350 -2.97 -24.58 13.45
CA LEU A 350 -2.07 -23.46 13.23
C LEU A 350 -1.78 -22.79 14.57
N HIS A 351 -0.50 -22.69 14.92
CA HIS A 351 -0.05 -21.97 16.10
C HIS A 351 0.26 -20.53 15.71
N LEU A 352 -0.52 -19.62 16.28
CA LEU A 352 -0.37 -18.19 16.05
C LEU A 352 0.57 -17.59 17.09
N PRO A 353 1.56 -16.80 16.66
CA PRO A 353 2.53 -16.25 17.58
C PRO A 353 1.86 -15.20 18.48
N GLY A 354 2.17 -15.26 19.78
CA GLY A 354 1.50 -14.41 20.76
C GLY A 354 1.69 -12.90 20.54
N TYR A 355 2.70 -12.49 19.76
CA TYR A 355 2.97 -11.08 19.48
C TYR A 355 1.93 -10.42 18.56
N VAL A 356 1.10 -11.20 17.86
CA VAL A 356 0.02 -10.64 17.01
C VAL A 356 -1.23 -10.32 17.82
N PHE A 357 -1.40 -10.89 19.01
CA PHE A 357 -2.55 -10.57 19.85
C PHE A 357 -2.19 -9.48 20.85
N PRO A 358 -3.04 -8.45 21.03
CA PRO A 358 -2.88 -7.52 22.13
C PRO A 358 -2.93 -8.30 23.46
N PRO A 359 -2.16 -7.89 24.49
CA PRO A 359 -2.16 -8.58 25.77
C PRO A 359 -3.58 -8.57 26.36
N THR A 360 -4.09 -9.76 26.71
CA THR A 360 -5.38 -9.94 27.39
C THR A 360 -5.35 -9.23 28.74
N SER A 361 -6.20 -8.22 28.91
CA SER A 361 -6.47 -7.62 30.22
C SER A 361 -7.11 -8.69 31.12
N THR A 362 -6.33 -9.24 32.06
CA THR A 362 -6.85 -10.18 33.06
C THR A 362 -7.76 -9.46 34.05
N ASP A 363 -9.00 -9.94 34.12
CA ASP A 363 -10.03 -9.82 35.17
C ASP A 363 -9.95 -8.62 36.14
N THR A 364 -10.72 -7.58 35.82
CA THR A 364 -11.17 -6.57 36.78
C THR A 364 -12.51 -6.98 37.38
N SER A 365 -12.50 -7.97 38.26
CA SER A 365 -13.66 -8.29 39.09
C SER A 365 -13.22 -8.95 40.39
N GLU A 366 -12.43 -8.23 41.21
CA GLU A 366 -12.45 -8.41 42.68
C GLU A 366 -11.68 -7.37 43.52
N VAL A 367 -11.12 -6.28 42.97
CA VAL A 367 -10.45 -5.27 43.81
C VAL A 367 -10.96 -3.86 43.52
N LEU A 368 -12.21 -3.62 43.92
CA LEU A 368 -12.67 -2.29 44.35
C LEU A 368 -12.14 -2.04 45.76
N ALA A 369 -10.83 -1.80 45.92
CA ALA A 369 -10.24 -1.15 47.09
C ALA A 369 -8.72 -0.97 46.91
N SER A 370 -8.29 -0.04 46.07
CA SER A 370 -7.18 0.89 46.37
C SER A 370 -6.92 1.80 45.17
N GLN A 371 -7.24 3.08 45.32
CA GLN A 371 -6.68 4.11 44.46
C GLN A 371 -5.17 4.19 44.71
N GLY A 372 -4.36 3.83 43.72
CA GLY A 372 -2.91 3.99 43.75
C GLY A 372 -2.29 3.87 42.36
N ARG A 373 -2.00 5.02 41.72
CA ARG A 373 -1.16 5.22 40.52
C ARG A 373 -1.28 4.18 39.39
N ARG A 374 -2.12 4.49 38.40
CA ARG A 374 -2.06 3.86 37.06
C ARG A 374 -0.67 4.06 36.45
N GLN A 375 0.05 2.97 36.23
CA GLN A 375 1.39 2.98 35.63
C GLN A 375 1.24 3.04 34.09
N PHE A 376 1.85 4.04 33.47
CA PHE A 376 1.96 4.17 32.01
C PHE A 376 3.04 3.21 31.48
N PRO A 377 2.94 2.69 30.24
CA PRO A 377 1.79 2.74 29.33
C PRO A 377 0.73 1.66 29.60
N GLN A 378 -0.52 1.95 29.26
CA GLN A 378 -1.68 1.11 29.57
C GLN A 378 -2.24 0.36 28.35
N LYS A 379 -1.86 0.80 27.15
CA LYS A 379 -2.22 0.24 25.85
C LYS A 379 -1.04 0.40 24.90
N GLU A 380 -1.18 -0.04 23.66
CA GLU A 380 -0.16 0.19 22.64
C GLU A 380 0.09 1.67 22.38
N ILE A 381 1.32 1.99 21.99
CA ILE A 381 1.75 3.34 21.62
C ILE A 381 1.90 3.39 20.10
N HIS A 382 1.28 4.37 19.45
CA HIS A 382 1.43 4.62 18.03
C HIS A 382 2.45 5.74 17.82
N ILE A 383 3.48 5.49 17.04
CA ILE A 383 4.37 6.51 16.49
C ILE A 383 3.87 6.85 15.08
N ILE A 384 3.29 8.04 14.94
CA ILE A 384 2.79 8.57 13.69
C ILE A 384 3.96 9.16 12.91
N VAL A 385 4.24 8.60 11.74
CA VAL A 385 5.32 9.04 10.86
C VAL A 385 4.74 9.91 9.73
N PRO A 386 5.23 11.15 9.54
CA PRO A 386 4.66 12.13 8.62
C PRO A 386 4.94 11.88 7.13
N THR A 387 5.53 10.73 6.77
CA THR A 387 5.97 10.40 5.41
C THR A 387 5.47 9.02 4.99
N SER A 388 5.46 8.75 3.68
CA SER A 388 5.16 7.42 3.14
C SER A 388 6.08 6.35 3.74
N SER A 389 5.55 5.13 3.82
CA SER A 389 6.31 3.97 4.29
C SER A 389 7.51 3.66 3.39
N GLY A 390 8.54 3.05 3.96
CA GLY A 390 9.77 2.68 3.24
C GLY A 390 10.80 3.80 3.06
N GLY A 391 10.52 5.03 3.52
CA GLY A 391 11.49 6.13 3.56
C GLY A 391 12.31 6.19 4.86
N GLY A 392 13.33 7.06 4.90
CA GLY A 392 14.26 7.17 6.03
C GLY A 392 13.57 7.34 7.39
N ASN A 393 12.57 8.23 7.49
CA ASN A 393 11.82 8.45 8.73
C ASN A 393 11.10 7.17 9.20
N ASP A 394 10.49 6.42 8.28
CA ASP A 394 9.82 5.15 8.57
C ASP A 394 10.81 4.09 9.06
N THR A 395 11.95 3.96 8.37
CA THR A 395 13.02 3.03 8.75
C THR A 395 13.62 3.37 10.11
N MET A 396 13.84 4.65 10.41
CA MET A 396 14.32 5.11 11.72
C MET A 396 13.27 4.82 12.81
N ALA A 397 12.01 5.19 12.60
CA ALA A 397 10.92 4.91 13.53
C ALA A 397 10.81 3.40 13.83
N ARG A 398 10.78 2.55 12.81
CA ARG A 398 10.73 1.08 12.96
C ARG A 398 11.97 0.52 13.65
N THR A 399 13.13 1.17 13.49
CA THR A 399 14.35 0.78 14.21
C THR A 399 14.22 1.04 15.70
N LEU A 400 13.63 2.17 16.08
CA LEU A 400 13.34 2.49 17.48
C LEU A 400 12.27 1.57 18.07
N THR A 401 11.15 1.34 17.37
CA THR A 401 10.01 0.60 17.92
C THR A 401 10.35 -0.84 18.30
N ARG A 402 11.28 -1.49 17.56
CA ARG A 402 11.77 -2.83 17.88
C ARG A 402 12.29 -2.97 19.32
N LYS A 403 12.89 -1.92 19.89
CA LYS A 403 13.43 -1.94 21.26
C LYS A 403 12.58 -1.13 22.25
N LEU A 404 11.84 -0.11 21.80
CA LEU A 404 10.94 0.66 22.66
C LEU A 404 9.83 -0.20 23.26
N GLY A 405 9.23 -1.11 22.48
CA GLY A 405 8.13 -1.93 22.97
C GLY A 405 8.49 -2.81 24.18
N PRO A 406 9.54 -3.64 24.09
CA PRO A 406 10.03 -4.42 25.23
C PRO A 406 10.38 -3.56 26.46
N LEU A 407 10.97 -2.37 26.27
CA LEU A 407 11.33 -1.47 27.38
C LEU A 407 10.12 -0.82 28.06
N LEU A 408 9.09 -0.51 27.29
CA LEU A 408 7.87 0.12 27.78
C LEU A 408 6.82 -0.91 28.23
N GLY A 409 7.03 -2.20 27.96
CA GLY A 409 6.11 -3.27 28.33
C GLY A 409 4.80 -3.27 27.53
N GLN A 410 4.73 -2.52 26.42
CA GLN A 410 3.58 -2.42 25.53
C GLN A 410 4.05 -2.39 24.07
N ALA A 411 3.18 -2.79 23.14
CA ALA A 411 3.50 -2.68 21.72
C ALA A 411 3.71 -1.22 21.32
N VAL A 412 4.68 -0.98 20.43
CA VAL A 412 4.91 0.33 19.81
C VAL A 412 4.81 0.16 18.30
N VAL A 413 3.76 0.72 17.71
CA VAL A 413 3.38 0.54 16.31
C VAL A 413 3.72 1.80 15.51
N VAL A 414 4.22 1.62 14.28
CA VAL A 414 4.44 2.73 13.34
C VAL A 414 3.24 2.88 12.42
N ASP A 415 2.61 4.06 12.42
CA ASP A 415 1.51 4.45 11.51
C ASP A 415 2.01 5.56 10.57
N ASN A 416 2.09 5.27 9.27
CA ASN A 416 2.55 6.23 8.26
C ASN A 416 1.37 7.06 7.74
N ARG A 417 1.37 8.36 8.06
CA ARG A 417 0.38 9.33 7.57
C ARG A 417 1.06 10.39 6.72
N ALA A 418 1.26 10.04 5.45
CA ALA A 418 1.84 10.93 4.46
C ALA A 418 0.85 12.01 3.99
N GLY A 419 1.38 13.13 3.53
CA GLY A 419 0.62 14.20 2.88
C GLY A 419 0.79 15.56 3.55
N ALA A 420 0.55 16.62 2.77
CA ALA A 420 0.75 18.02 3.17
C ALA A 420 2.08 18.27 3.90
N ASN A 421 3.16 17.63 3.44
CA ASN A 421 4.53 17.77 3.97
C ASN A 421 4.66 17.45 5.47
N GLY A 422 3.82 16.53 5.97
CA GLY A 422 3.78 16.11 7.36
C GLY A 422 2.79 16.86 8.24
N THR A 423 2.06 17.82 7.67
CA THR A 423 1.02 18.58 8.37
C THR A 423 -0.14 17.69 8.83
N ILE A 424 -0.58 16.72 7.99
CA ILE A 424 -1.67 15.79 8.35
C ILE A 424 -1.34 14.98 9.62
N ALA A 425 -0.13 14.43 9.68
CA ALA A 425 0.33 13.68 10.85
C ALA A 425 0.44 14.59 12.09
N SER A 426 0.97 15.79 11.91
CA SER A 426 1.17 16.73 13.01
C SER A 426 -0.16 17.21 13.60
N GLU A 427 -1.14 17.59 12.76
CA GLU A 427 -2.51 17.92 13.18
C GLU A 427 -3.18 16.76 13.90
N TYR A 428 -3.04 15.54 13.38
CA TYR A 428 -3.61 14.35 14.00
C TYR A 428 -3.05 14.10 15.41
N VAL A 429 -1.74 14.22 15.59
CA VAL A 429 -1.13 14.03 16.91
C VAL A 429 -1.44 15.20 17.84
N ALA A 430 -1.39 16.45 17.37
CA ALA A 430 -1.76 17.62 18.17
C ALA A 430 -3.19 17.51 18.74
N ALA A 431 -4.12 16.94 17.97
CA ALA A 431 -5.50 16.71 18.37
C ALA A 431 -5.73 15.42 19.20
N ALA A 432 -4.71 14.57 19.36
CA ALA A 432 -4.86 13.29 20.04
C ALA A 432 -5.02 13.45 21.56
N GLN A 433 -5.50 12.39 22.22
CA GLN A 433 -5.56 12.38 23.69
C GLN A 433 -4.13 12.53 24.26
N PRO A 434 -3.91 13.44 25.22
CA PRO A 434 -2.59 13.68 25.80
C PRO A 434 -2.17 12.59 26.81
N ASP A 435 -2.43 11.33 26.50
CA ASP A 435 -2.17 10.20 27.39
C ASP A 435 -0.81 9.50 27.13
N GLY A 436 -0.06 9.95 26.11
CA GLY A 436 1.26 9.43 25.73
C GLY A 436 1.24 8.20 24.80
N HIS A 437 0.07 7.78 24.32
CA HIS A 437 -0.06 6.61 23.43
C HIS A 437 -0.12 6.98 21.94
N THR A 438 -0.16 8.26 21.60
CA THR A 438 -0.05 8.73 20.21
C THR A 438 1.09 9.73 20.17
N LEU A 439 2.18 9.36 19.50
CA LEU A 439 3.41 10.13 19.43
C LEU A 439 3.66 10.54 17.98
N LEU A 440 4.28 11.69 17.78
CA LEU A 440 4.72 12.15 16.47
C LEU A 440 6.20 11.85 16.29
N PHE A 441 6.56 11.20 15.18
CA PHE A 441 7.92 11.22 14.67
C PHE A 441 8.15 12.56 13.96
N GLY A 442 8.61 13.55 14.73
CA GLY A 442 8.88 14.89 14.22
C GLY A 442 10.26 14.98 13.59
N TYR A 443 10.40 15.93 12.67
CA TYR A 443 11.67 16.23 12.03
C TYR A 443 11.70 17.69 11.60
N ILE A 444 12.85 18.14 11.09
CA ILE A 444 13.09 19.54 10.71
C ILE A 444 11.97 20.19 9.87
N ALA A 445 11.30 19.46 8.98
CA ALA A 445 10.24 20.07 8.17
C ALA A 445 8.97 20.35 8.98
N THR A 446 8.53 19.44 9.86
CA THR A 446 7.27 19.60 10.61
C THR A 446 7.36 20.66 11.71
N HIS A 447 8.54 20.89 12.27
CA HIS A 447 8.69 21.79 13.41
C HIS A 447 9.58 23.02 13.16
N GLY A 448 10.37 23.04 12.07
CA GLY A 448 11.22 24.17 11.69
C GLY A 448 10.77 24.85 10.40
N ILE A 449 10.78 24.11 9.28
CA ILE A 449 10.60 24.70 7.94
C ILE A 449 9.14 25.09 7.66
N ASN A 450 8.20 24.15 7.79
CA ASN A 450 6.79 24.40 7.45
C ASN A 450 6.18 25.57 8.25
N PRO A 451 6.42 25.71 9.57
CA PRO A 451 5.90 26.83 10.35
C PRO A 451 6.41 28.20 9.87
N ALA A 452 7.62 28.26 9.31
CA ALA A 452 8.20 29.50 8.78
C ALA A 452 7.65 29.88 7.40
N LEU A 453 7.05 28.93 6.67
CA LEU A 453 6.60 29.11 5.28
C LEU A 453 5.11 29.40 5.14
N GLN A 454 4.30 28.80 5.99
CA GLN A 454 2.86 28.81 5.82
C GLN A 454 2.17 28.79 7.18
N LYS A 455 0.94 29.29 7.19
CA LYS A 455 0.07 29.17 8.35
C LYS A 455 -0.40 27.73 8.49
N LEU A 456 -0.04 27.10 9.59
CA LEU A 456 -0.40 25.72 9.92
C LEU A 456 -1.64 25.68 10.83
N ARG A 457 -2.30 24.52 10.90
CA ARG A 457 -3.40 24.27 11.85
C ARG A 457 -2.91 23.68 13.18
N TYR A 458 -1.60 23.70 13.40
CA TYR A 458 -0.95 23.33 14.65
C TYR A 458 0.17 24.33 14.93
N ASP A 459 0.47 24.54 16.20
CA ASP A 459 1.67 25.25 16.65
C ASP A 459 2.81 24.23 16.89
N PRO A 460 3.98 24.38 16.23
CA PRO A 460 5.08 23.41 16.32
C PRO A 460 5.71 23.32 17.72
N VAL A 461 5.43 24.28 18.61
CA VAL A 461 5.97 24.32 19.99
C VAL A 461 4.84 24.13 21.00
N ALA A 462 3.76 24.89 20.89
CA ALA A 462 2.71 24.94 21.91
C ALA A 462 1.78 23.71 21.90
N ASP A 463 1.62 23.02 20.77
CA ASP A 463 0.74 21.84 20.65
C ASP A 463 1.45 20.51 20.91
N PHE A 464 2.76 20.54 21.19
CA PHE A 464 3.57 19.34 21.41
C PHE A 464 4.37 19.39 22.71
N ALA A 465 4.47 18.23 23.36
CA ALA A 465 5.39 17.96 24.45
C ALA A 465 6.64 17.25 23.90
N PRO A 466 7.83 17.86 23.97
CA PRO A 466 9.08 17.24 23.53
C PRO A 466 9.38 15.96 24.32
N ILE A 467 9.69 14.85 23.63
CA ILE A 467 10.14 13.62 24.30
C ILE A 467 11.65 13.54 24.24
N GLY A 468 12.25 13.62 23.06
CA GLY A 468 13.71 13.57 22.93
C GLY A 468 14.17 13.51 21.48
N LEU A 469 15.39 14.00 21.27
CA LEU A 469 16.09 13.94 20.01
C LEU A 469 16.51 12.50 19.70
N ILE A 470 16.38 12.10 18.44
CA ILE A 470 16.81 10.79 17.93
C ILE A 470 18.22 10.91 17.35
N GLY A 471 18.44 11.95 16.54
CA GLY A 471 19.72 12.18 15.91
C GLY A 471 19.63 13.08 14.69
N TYR A 472 20.74 13.12 13.96
CA TYR A 472 20.93 13.94 12.77
C TYR A 472 21.33 13.07 11.58
N SER A 473 20.90 13.44 10.38
CA SER A 473 21.47 12.93 9.14
C SER A 473 21.97 14.08 8.27
N PRO A 474 23.24 14.05 7.83
CA PRO A 474 23.77 15.04 6.90
C PRO A 474 22.97 15.06 5.60
N THR A 475 22.86 16.21 4.94
CA THR A 475 22.28 16.31 3.60
C THR A 475 23.39 16.26 2.55
N LEU A 476 23.17 15.53 1.47
CA LEU A 476 24.12 15.41 0.36
C LEU A 476 23.53 16.00 -0.90
N LEU A 477 24.36 16.55 -1.79
CA LEU A 477 24.02 16.74 -3.20
C LEU A 477 24.37 15.46 -3.94
N VAL A 478 23.36 14.79 -4.50
CA VAL A 478 23.54 13.53 -5.25
C VAL A 478 22.99 13.62 -6.66
N VAL A 479 23.59 12.81 -7.54
CA VAL A 479 23.20 12.63 -8.95
C VAL A 479 23.20 11.13 -9.32
N PRO A 480 22.50 10.72 -10.38
CA PRO A 480 22.62 9.37 -10.94
C PRO A 480 24.08 9.06 -11.30
N ALA A 481 24.53 7.84 -11.06
CA ALA A 481 25.93 7.46 -11.32
C ALA A 481 26.33 7.56 -12.81
N ASP A 482 25.37 7.35 -13.71
CA ASP A 482 25.57 7.43 -15.17
C ASP A 482 25.59 8.88 -15.70
N LEU A 483 25.22 9.87 -14.87
CA LEU A 483 25.37 11.28 -15.24
C LEU A 483 26.88 11.62 -15.28
N PRO A 484 27.41 12.17 -16.38
CA PRO A 484 28.85 12.41 -16.55
C PRO A 484 29.30 13.68 -15.82
N VAL A 485 28.99 13.78 -14.53
CA VAL A 485 29.43 14.85 -13.63
C VAL A 485 30.00 14.24 -12.36
N HIS A 486 31.19 14.67 -11.98
CA HIS A 486 31.96 14.14 -10.85
C HIS A 486 32.24 15.21 -9.79
N SER A 487 31.88 16.46 -10.06
CA SER A 487 32.04 17.58 -9.13
C SER A 487 30.86 18.54 -9.20
N VAL A 488 30.73 19.38 -8.16
CA VAL A 488 29.75 20.48 -8.15
C VAL A 488 30.00 21.46 -9.30
N GLU A 489 31.27 21.74 -9.61
CA GLU A 489 31.64 22.63 -10.72
C GLU A 489 31.15 22.09 -12.07
N GLU A 490 31.34 20.79 -12.33
CA GLU A 490 30.85 20.12 -13.55
C GLU A 490 29.33 20.14 -13.62
N LEU A 491 28.64 19.90 -12.51
CA LEU A 491 27.17 20.00 -12.46
C LEU A 491 26.71 21.44 -12.77
N VAL A 492 27.30 22.45 -12.13
CA VAL A 492 26.94 23.86 -12.38
C VAL A 492 27.20 24.24 -13.84
N ARG A 493 28.31 23.78 -14.42
CA ARG A 493 28.63 23.99 -15.84
C ARG A 493 27.58 23.34 -16.74
N LEU A 494 27.19 22.09 -16.45
CA LEU A 494 26.16 21.37 -17.19
C LEU A 494 24.80 22.09 -17.11
N LEU A 495 24.41 22.56 -15.92
CA LEU A 495 23.16 23.29 -15.70
C LEU A 495 23.11 24.63 -16.44
N ARG A 496 24.23 25.35 -16.55
CA ARG A 496 24.31 26.59 -17.34
C ARG A 496 24.21 26.34 -18.85
N GLN A 497 24.68 25.19 -19.31
CA GLN A 497 24.65 24.83 -20.74
C GLN A 497 23.31 24.23 -21.19
N SER A 498 22.57 23.58 -20.28
CA SER A 498 21.32 22.87 -20.60
C SER A 498 20.22 23.06 -19.53
N PRO A 499 19.85 24.30 -19.15
CA PRO A 499 18.94 24.58 -18.04
C PRO A 499 17.52 24.00 -18.24
N ALA A 500 17.04 23.90 -19.49
CA ALA A 500 15.67 23.46 -19.79
C ALA A 500 15.47 21.92 -19.82
N ARG A 501 16.50 21.12 -19.52
CA ARG A 501 16.44 19.63 -19.63
C ARG A 501 16.64 18.87 -18.33
N LEU A 502 17.05 19.53 -17.25
CA LEU A 502 17.42 18.86 -16.01
C LEU A 502 16.47 19.22 -14.87
N SER A 503 16.13 18.21 -14.07
CA SER A 503 15.20 18.33 -12.95
C SER A 503 15.84 17.94 -11.63
N TYR A 504 15.27 18.46 -10.54
CA TYR A 504 15.59 18.01 -9.19
C TYR A 504 14.38 17.35 -8.51
N ALA A 505 14.67 16.36 -7.67
CA ALA A 505 13.65 15.62 -6.92
C ALA A 505 13.39 16.30 -5.58
N SER A 506 12.16 16.75 -5.39
CA SER A 506 11.63 17.30 -4.15
C SER A 506 10.88 16.18 -3.40
N ALA A 507 11.17 16.01 -2.11
CA ALA A 507 10.41 15.08 -1.27
C ALA A 507 9.08 15.67 -0.76
N GLY A 508 8.65 16.80 -1.33
CA GLY A 508 7.52 17.61 -0.91
C GLY A 508 7.94 19.06 -0.71
N GLU A 509 7.01 19.99 -0.93
CA GLU A 509 7.23 21.41 -0.66
C GLU A 509 7.54 21.64 0.83
N GLY A 510 8.42 22.58 1.17
CA GLY A 510 8.80 22.78 2.58
C GLY A 510 9.70 21.69 3.18
N THR A 511 10.19 20.72 2.39
CA THR A 511 11.16 19.73 2.86
C THR A 511 12.60 20.15 2.61
N VAL A 512 13.57 19.51 3.28
CA VAL A 512 15.00 19.80 3.08
C VAL A 512 15.46 19.59 1.63
N PRO A 513 15.09 18.50 0.91
CA PRO A 513 15.45 18.35 -0.50
C PRO A 513 14.99 19.50 -1.39
N HIS A 514 13.79 20.04 -1.12
CA HIS A 514 13.25 21.21 -1.81
C HIS A 514 14.09 22.46 -1.49
N PHE A 515 14.30 22.77 -0.21
CA PHE A 515 15.02 23.97 0.21
C PHE A 515 16.48 23.98 -0.22
N ALA A 516 17.17 22.85 -0.10
CA ALA A 516 18.55 22.72 -0.51
C ALA A 516 18.69 22.98 -2.02
N ALA A 517 17.76 22.46 -2.83
CA ALA A 517 17.76 22.70 -4.27
C ALA A 517 17.47 24.17 -4.63
N GLU A 518 16.50 24.80 -3.98
CA GLU A 518 16.18 26.22 -4.22
C GLU A 518 17.32 27.15 -3.80
N LEU A 519 17.94 26.93 -2.64
CA LEU A 519 19.13 27.66 -2.21
C LEU A 519 20.32 27.41 -3.15
N PHE A 520 20.51 26.17 -3.61
CA PHE A 520 21.55 25.86 -4.58
C PHE A 520 21.34 26.60 -5.92
N LYS A 521 20.11 26.63 -6.45
CA LYS A 521 19.76 27.39 -7.65
C LYS A 521 20.07 28.88 -7.47
N LEU A 522 19.66 29.45 -6.34
CA LEU A 522 19.88 30.86 -6.02
C LEU A 522 21.38 31.20 -5.97
N GLN A 523 22.18 30.38 -5.28
CA GLN A 523 23.60 30.64 -5.06
C GLN A 523 24.46 30.40 -6.32
N THR A 524 24.05 29.46 -7.17
CA THR A 524 24.79 29.14 -8.40
C THR A 524 24.32 29.91 -9.64
N GLY A 525 23.15 30.57 -9.54
CA GLY A 525 22.47 31.22 -10.66
C GLY A 525 21.99 30.21 -11.72
N THR A 526 21.69 28.97 -11.33
CA THR A 526 21.28 27.90 -12.24
C THR A 526 19.77 27.66 -12.19
N GLN A 527 19.25 26.97 -13.21
CA GLN A 527 17.85 26.56 -13.29
C GLN A 527 17.75 25.03 -13.31
N LEU A 528 16.77 24.53 -12.56
CA LEU A 528 16.38 23.13 -12.48
C LEU A 528 14.86 23.08 -12.34
N GLN A 529 14.21 22.18 -13.08
CA GLN A 529 12.77 21.96 -12.92
C GLN A 529 12.50 21.14 -11.65
N ARG A 530 11.57 21.59 -10.80
CA ARG A 530 11.12 20.84 -9.63
C ARG A 530 10.23 19.67 -10.05
N VAL A 531 10.50 18.48 -9.52
CA VAL A 531 9.61 17.32 -9.58
C VAL A 531 9.25 16.92 -8.15
N ASP A 532 7.98 17.00 -7.81
CA ASP A 532 7.48 16.72 -6.46
C ASP A 532 7.09 15.26 -6.28
N PHE A 533 7.53 14.69 -5.16
CA PHE A 533 7.21 13.34 -4.73
C PHE A 533 6.54 13.36 -3.36
N SER A 534 5.79 12.30 -3.03
CA SER A 534 5.13 12.12 -1.73
C SER A 534 6.09 11.80 -0.57
N GLY A 535 7.40 11.73 -0.83
CA GLY A 535 8.43 11.52 0.17
C GLY A 535 9.79 11.20 -0.45
N ALA A 536 10.81 11.05 0.40
CA ALA A 536 12.19 10.88 -0.06
C ALA A 536 12.46 9.52 -0.74
N ALA A 537 11.71 8.46 -0.38
CA ALA A 537 11.88 7.13 -0.97
C ALA A 537 11.55 7.05 -2.48
N PRO A 538 10.36 7.46 -2.95
CA PRO A 538 10.08 7.49 -4.38
C PRO A 538 10.99 8.52 -5.12
N ALA A 539 11.29 9.65 -4.49
CA ALA A 539 12.18 10.67 -5.07
C ALA A 539 13.59 10.12 -5.37
N ILE A 540 14.22 9.47 -4.40
CA ILE A 540 15.59 8.98 -4.58
C ILE A 540 15.67 7.79 -5.53
N ALA A 541 14.59 6.99 -5.62
CA ALA A 541 14.51 5.90 -6.58
C ALA A 541 14.53 6.41 -8.03
N ASP A 542 13.82 7.50 -8.31
CA ASP A 542 13.80 8.13 -9.63
C ASP A 542 15.11 8.84 -9.97
N VAL A 543 15.82 9.33 -8.96
CA VAL A 543 17.19 9.85 -9.16
C VAL A 543 18.15 8.70 -9.44
N ALA A 544 18.04 7.59 -8.71
CA ALA A 544 18.87 6.41 -8.92
C ALA A 544 18.61 5.71 -10.26
N SER A 545 17.45 5.91 -10.89
CA SER A 545 17.12 5.40 -12.22
C SER A 545 17.48 6.38 -13.35
N GLY A 546 17.88 7.62 -13.02
CA GLY A 546 18.21 8.66 -13.98
C GLY A 546 17.02 9.45 -14.52
N LEU A 547 15.79 9.16 -14.08
CA LEU A 547 14.58 9.91 -14.46
C LEU A 547 14.64 11.36 -13.97
N VAL A 548 15.24 11.59 -12.80
CA VAL A 548 15.52 12.91 -12.23
C VAL A 548 17.02 13.03 -11.96
N GLN A 549 17.64 14.19 -12.18
CA GLN A 549 19.11 14.27 -12.24
C GLN A 549 19.77 14.78 -10.97
N VAL A 550 19.05 15.50 -10.13
CA VAL A 550 19.60 16.09 -8.90
C VAL A 550 18.68 15.82 -7.72
N MET A 551 19.25 15.53 -6.55
CA MET A 551 18.50 15.54 -5.29
C MET A 551 19.40 15.97 -4.15
N PHE A 552 18.77 16.52 -3.10
CA PHE A 552 19.43 16.80 -1.83
C PHE A 552 18.90 15.91 -0.69
N PRO A 553 19.09 14.58 -0.73
CA PRO A 553 18.58 13.67 0.29
C PRO A 553 19.39 13.74 1.59
N SER A 554 18.86 13.17 2.67
CA SER A 554 19.70 12.78 3.81
C SER A 554 20.65 11.67 3.41
N LEU A 555 21.83 11.61 4.05
CA LEU A 555 22.75 10.48 3.92
C LEU A 555 22.03 9.17 4.25
N PHE A 556 21.18 9.17 5.29
CA PHE A 556 20.34 8.03 5.65
C PHE A 556 19.55 7.46 4.47
N THR A 557 18.95 8.35 3.67
CA THR A 557 18.18 7.94 2.50
C THR A 557 19.08 7.52 1.34
N ALA A 558 20.22 8.20 1.16
CA ALA A 558 21.14 7.98 0.03
C ALA A 558 22.07 6.78 0.17
N GLN A 559 22.43 6.40 1.41
CA GLN A 559 23.48 5.42 1.69
C GLN A 559 23.30 4.07 0.96
N PRO A 560 22.10 3.47 0.87
CA PRO A 560 21.92 2.22 0.13
C PRO A 560 22.23 2.36 -1.38
N TYR A 561 21.92 3.52 -1.96
CA TYR A 561 22.13 3.80 -3.38
C TYR A 561 23.57 4.21 -3.69
N LEU A 562 24.23 4.90 -2.76
CA LEU A 562 25.67 5.18 -2.82
C LEU A 562 26.48 3.88 -2.76
N ARG A 563 26.13 2.96 -1.83
CA ARG A 563 26.78 1.65 -1.70
C ARG A 563 26.61 0.76 -2.93
N SER A 564 25.44 0.79 -3.55
CA SER A 564 25.17 0.01 -4.76
C SER A 564 25.74 0.65 -6.04
N GLY A 565 26.35 1.84 -5.94
CA GLY A 565 26.92 2.55 -7.07
C GLY A 565 25.88 3.15 -8.03
N LYS A 566 24.61 3.22 -7.63
CA LYS A 566 23.54 3.84 -8.46
C LYS A 566 23.50 5.36 -8.36
N LEU A 567 24.01 5.91 -7.26
CA LEU A 567 24.15 7.34 -7.05
C LEU A 567 25.60 7.73 -6.83
N ARG A 568 25.92 8.96 -7.18
CA ARG A 568 27.17 9.64 -6.84
C ARG A 568 26.85 10.85 -5.96
N ALA A 569 27.53 10.95 -4.81
CA ALA A 569 27.52 12.17 -4.02
C ALA A 569 28.56 13.15 -4.57
N LEU A 570 28.17 14.41 -4.77
CA LEU A 570 29.05 15.46 -5.28
C LEU A 570 29.54 16.41 -4.19
N ALA A 571 28.70 16.64 -3.16
CA ALA A 571 29.06 17.46 -2.02
C ALA A 571 28.16 17.21 -0.80
N VAL A 572 28.63 17.65 0.36
CA VAL A 572 27.85 17.72 1.61
C VAL A 572 27.21 19.10 1.72
N ALA A 573 25.90 19.16 1.93
CA ALA A 573 25.17 20.40 2.21
C ALA A 573 25.17 20.70 3.73
N GLY A 574 26.36 20.78 4.33
CA GLY A 574 26.58 20.95 5.76
C GLY A 574 27.87 21.73 6.04
N ALA A 575 28.05 22.20 7.28
CA ALA A 575 29.20 23.03 7.68
C ALA A 575 30.56 22.31 7.59
N THR A 576 30.56 20.98 7.68
CA THR A 576 31.78 20.16 7.76
C THR A 576 31.67 18.93 6.87
N ARG A 577 32.82 18.42 6.44
CA ARG A 577 32.91 17.14 5.70
C ARG A 577 32.50 15.97 6.59
N LEU A 578 32.13 14.86 5.95
CA LEU A 578 31.76 13.65 6.65
C LEU A 578 33.00 12.82 6.96
N GLY A 579 33.15 12.38 8.21
CA GLY A 579 34.27 11.49 8.58
C GLY A 579 34.30 10.18 7.79
N ALA A 580 33.13 9.69 7.35
CA ALA A 580 33.01 8.51 6.49
C ALA A 580 33.37 8.76 5.01
N PHE A 581 33.45 10.02 4.58
CA PHE A 581 33.77 10.45 3.21
C PHE A 581 34.67 11.71 3.24
N PRO A 582 35.91 11.61 3.73
CA PRO A 582 36.80 12.77 3.93
C PRO A 582 37.15 13.51 2.63
N GLU A 583 37.08 12.83 1.50
CA GLU A 583 37.27 13.37 0.15
C GLU A 583 36.08 14.19 -0.35
N LEU A 584 34.89 13.98 0.20
CA LEU A 584 33.68 14.66 -0.25
C LEU A 584 33.65 16.09 0.32
N LEU A 585 33.83 17.08 -0.56
CA LEU A 585 33.78 18.49 -0.19
C LEU A 585 32.40 18.89 0.34
N THR A 586 32.36 19.88 1.22
CA THR A 586 31.14 20.64 1.48
C THR A 586 30.77 21.51 0.29
N LEU A 587 29.50 21.93 0.18
CA LEU A 587 29.09 22.90 -0.83
C LEU A 587 29.84 24.23 -0.69
N LEU A 588 30.13 24.66 0.55
CA LEU A 588 30.94 25.85 0.82
C LEU A 588 32.35 25.72 0.24
N GLU A 589 33.05 24.61 0.51
CA GLU A 589 34.38 24.33 -0.05
C GLU A 589 34.34 24.19 -1.57
N ALA A 590 33.22 23.72 -2.13
CA ALA A 590 32.99 23.62 -3.56
C ALA A 590 32.56 24.95 -4.22
N GLY A 591 32.56 26.07 -3.48
CA GLY A 591 32.27 27.40 -3.99
C GLY A 591 30.79 27.78 -4.05
N VAL A 592 29.92 27.04 -3.35
CA VAL A 592 28.47 27.29 -3.23
C VAL A 592 28.12 27.60 -1.77
N PRO A 593 28.30 28.85 -1.31
CA PRO A 593 28.00 29.23 0.07
C PRO A 593 26.49 29.23 0.34
N GLY A 594 26.08 29.18 1.61
CA GLY A 594 24.68 29.42 2.01
C GLY A 594 23.71 28.25 1.82
N VAL A 595 24.18 27.07 1.40
CA VAL A 595 23.38 25.84 1.33
C VAL A 595 23.81 24.88 2.45
N GLU A 596 23.33 25.17 3.67
CA GLU A 596 23.68 24.39 4.87
C GLU A 596 22.42 23.88 5.58
N LEU A 597 22.13 22.58 5.40
CA LEU A 597 20.91 21.96 5.87
C LEU A 597 21.22 20.58 6.43
N THR A 598 21.26 20.47 7.76
CA THR A 598 21.33 19.17 8.44
C THR A 598 19.94 18.76 8.87
N GLN A 599 19.56 17.50 8.65
CA GLN A 599 18.25 16.99 9.03
C GLN A 599 18.31 16.42 10.44
N TRP A 600 17.40 16.85 11.31
CA TRP A 600 17.23 16.29 12.65
C TRP A 600 15.88 15.59 12.78
N TYR A 601 15.83 14.60 13.67
CA TYR A 601 14.66 13.76 13.92
C TYR A 601 14.41 13.64 15.44
N ALA A 602 13.16 13.67 15.87
CA ALA A 602 12.78 13.65 17.28
C ALA A 602 11.41 13.01 17.52
N LEU A 603 11.10 12.68 18.77
CA LEU A 603 9.77 12.25 19.20
C LEU A 603 9.06 13.34 20.00
N PHE A 604 7.75 13.45 19.78
CA PHE A 604 6.85 14.38 20.46
C PHE A 604 5.57 13.67 20.91
N ALA A 605 4.98 14.12 22.02
CA ALA A 605 3.63 13.79 22.44
C ALA A 605 2.71 15.02 22.31
N PRO A 606 1.39 14.90 22.47
CA PRO A 606 0.51 16.07 22.55
C PRO A 606 0.87 16.96 23.76
N ALA A 607 0.75 18.29 23.64
CA ALA A 607 1.22 19.28 24.62
C ALA A 607 0.87 18.99 26.09
N LYS A 608 -0.34 18.47 26.34
CA LYS A 608 -0.87 18.27 27.69
C LYS A 608 -0.45 16.93 28.30
N THR A 609 0.44 16.16 27.66
CA THR A 609 0.91 14.90 28.20
C THR A 609 1.71 15.12 29.47
N SER A 610 1.36 14.38 30.53
CA SER A 610 1.95 14.61 31.84
C SER A 610 3.48 14.47 31.82
N ALA A 611 4.18 15.33 32.56
CA ALA A 611 5.64 15.28 32.64
C ALA A 611 6.19 13.92 33.11
N SER A 612 5.41 13.17 33.89
CA SER A 612 5.74 11.79 34.29
C SER A 612 5.83 10.85 33.09
N VAL A 613 4.83 10.91 32.20
CA VAL A 613 4.77 10.08 30.99
C VAL A 613 5.86 10.48 30.01
N VAL A 614 6.05 11.79 29.79
CA VAL A 614 7.14 12.31 28.94
C VAL A 614 8.50 11.83 29.43
N ARG A 615 8.78 11.89 30.75
CA ARG A 615 10.03 11.36 31.31
C ARG A 615 10.19 9.86 31.09
N GLN A 616 9.13 9.08 31.26
CA GLN A 616 9.20 7.63 31.03
C GLN A 616 9.49 7.30 29.56
N LEU A 617 8.84 8.00 28.63
CA LEU A 617 9.10 7.90 27.19
C LEU A 617 10.52 8.34 26.83
N ASN A 618 11.01 9.44 27.40
CA ASN A 618 12.37 9.93 27.19
C ASN A 618 13.42 8.93 27.70
N THR A 619 13.23 8.37 28.90
CA THR A 619 14.13 7.35 29.44
C THR A 619 14.18 6.12 28.54
N ALA A 620 13.02 5.65 28.06
CA ALA A 620 12.97 4.51 27.14
C ALA A 620 13.64 4.84 25.80
N LEU A 621 13.38 6.02 25.22
CA LEU A 621 14.02 6.48 23.99
C LEU A 621 15.53 6.54 24.14
N ASN A 622 16.03 7.18 25.20
CA ASN A 622 17.46 7.31 25.46
C ASN A 622 18.13 5.95 25.70
N ALA A 623 17.45 4.99 26.34
CA ALA A 623 17.95 3.62 26.47
C ALA A 623 18.06 2.91 25.11
N VAL A 624 17.10 3.09 24.20
CA VAL A 624 17.18 2.56 22.83
C VAL A 624 18.29 3.23 22.04
N LEU A 625 18.47 4.54 22.18
CA LEU A 625 19.51 5.28 21.47
C LEU A 625 20.92 5.05 22.04
N ALA A 626 21.04 4.53 23.26
CA ALA A 626 22.31 4.10 23.85
C ALA A 626 22.67 2.64 23.51
N ASP A 627 21.73 1.88 22.93
CA ASP A 627 21.94 0.48 22.58
C ASP A 627 22.90 0.34 21.37
N PRO A 628 24.00 -0.41 21.48
CA PRO A 628 25.02 -0.51 20.43
C PRO A 628 24.49 -1.02 19.09
N ASP A 629 23.54 -1.96 19.08
CA ASP A 629 22.97 -2.48 17.82
C ASP A 629 22.17 -1.38 17.11
N THR A 630 21.42 -0.58 17.88
CA THR A 630 20.62 0.53 17.36
C THR A 630 21.52 1.61 16.78
N VAL A 631 22.55 2.02 17.53
CA VAL A 631 23.56 2.99 17.07
C VAL A 631 24.23 2.49 15.81
N THR A 632 24.77 1.27 15.82
CA THR A 632 25.46 0.67 14.67
C THR A 632 24.57 0.64 13.44
N ARG A 633 23.29 0.30 13.59
CA ARG A 633 22.36 0.25 12.45
C ARG A 633 22.03 1.64 11.91
N MET A 634 21.78 2.61 12.78
CA MET A 634 21.50 3.98 12.35
C MET A 634 22.71 4.64 11.69
N GLU A 635 23.90 4.44 12.26
CA GLU A 635 25.16 4.99 11.74
C GLU A 635 25.60 4.27 10.46
N ALA A 636 25.36 2.96 10.35
CA ALA A 636 25.61 2.22 9.11
C ALA A 636 24.81 2.79 7.94
N ASP A 637 23.64 3.36 8.18
CA ASP A 637 22.85 4.02 7.14
C ASP A 637 23.16 5.52 7.05
N GLY A 638 23.91 6.11 7.98
CA GLY A 638 24.35 7.51 7.89
C GLY A 638 23.51 8.50 8.70
N ALA A 639 22.83 8.02 9.74
CA ALA A 639 22.29 8.86 10.81
C ALA A 639 23.21 8.80 12.04
N ARG A 640 23.64 9.97 12.52
CA ARG A 640 24.34 10.11 13.80
C ARG A 640 23.31 10.16 14.92
N VAL A 641 23.31 9.15 15.76
CA VAL A 641 22.45 9.11 16.94
C VAL A 641 22.87 10.20 17.93
N GLN A 642 21.90 10.92 18.47
CA GLN A 642 22.12 11.88 19.55
C GLN A 642 20.91 11.92 20.45
N THR A 643 21.12 11.59 21.72
CA THR A 643 20.10 11.69 22.76
C THR A 643 19.92 13.13 23.23
N SER A 644 18.77 13.40 23.83
CA SER A 644 18.54 14.64 24.55
C SER A 644 17.55 14.42 25.69
N SER A 645 17.50 15.37 26.62
CA SER A 645 16.36 15.59 27.48
C SER A 645 15.21 16.28 26.72
N PRO A 646 13.97 16.27 27.26
CA PRO A 646 12.88 17.08 26.75
C PRO A 646 13.20 18.59 26.68
N GLY A 647 13.95 19.11 27.67
CA GLY A 647 14.34 20.52 27.74
C GLY A 647 15.31 20.90 26.62
N GLU A 648 16.36 20.11 26.41
CA GLU A 648 17.31 20.35 25.32
C GLU A 648 16.65 20.26 23.93
N LEU A 649 15.66 19.39 23.76
CA LEU A 649 14.88 19.34 22.52
C LEU A 649 13.99 20.59 22.37
N HIS A 650 13.40 21.09 23.46
CA HIS A 650 12.66 22.35 23.44
C HIS A 650 13.55 23.53 23.03
N ASP A 651 14.75 23.63 23.60
CA ASP A 651 15.72 24.68 23.25
C ASP A 651 16.13 24.60 21.77
N LEU A 652 16.31 23.38 21.24
CA LEU A 652 16.54 23.17 19.81
C LEU A 652 15.37 23.71 18.97
N LEU A 653 14.12 23.42 19.34
CA LEU A 653 12.95 23.93 18.61
C LEU A 653 12.90 25.46 18.57
N MET A 654 13.20 26.13 19.68
CA MET A 654 13.24 27.58 19.74
C MET A 654 14.32 28.14 18.79
N SER A 655 15.52 27.56 18.81
CA SER A 655 16.61 27.96 17.91
C SER A 655 16.30 27.71 16.43
N GLU A 656 15.63 26.60 16.11
CA GLU A 656 15.24 26.26 14.74
C GLU A 656 14.14 27.20 14.22
N SER A 657 13.19 27.59 15.07
CA SER A 657 12.15 28.57 14.71
C SER A 657 12.77 29.92 14.29
N GLU A 658 13.68 30.46 15.11
CA GLU A 658 14.39 31.71 14.80
C GLU A 658 15.21 31.59 13.52
N LYS A 659 15.97 30.50 13.37
CA LYS A 659 16.79 30.23 12.19
C LYS A 659 15.95 30.17 10.91
N TRP A 660 14.86 29.39 10.91
CA TRP A 660 14.06 29.16 9.71
C TRP A 660 13.23 30.38 9.31
N GLN A 661 12.75 31.18 10.27
CA GLN A 661 12.20 32.50 9.95
C GLN A 661 13.22 33.38 9.23
N GLY A 662 14.47 33.40 9.70
CA GLY A 662 15.57 34.10 9.05
C GLY A 662 15.84 33.60 7.62
N VAL A 663 15.94 32.28 7.44
CA VAL A 663 16.21 31.66 6.12
C VAL A 663 15.10 31.94 5.11
N VAL A 664 13.82 31.79 5.50
CA VAL A 664 12.69 32.04 4.60
C VAL A 664 12.60 33.51 4.19
N MET A 665 12.92 34.44 5.10
CA MET A 665 13.00 35.87 4.78
C MET A 665 14.10 36.18 3.75
N HIS A 666 15.31 35.65 3.96
CA HIS A 666 16.44 35.92 3.06
C HIS A 666 16.30 35.24 1.70
N ALA A 667 15.67 34.07 1.64
CA ALA A 667 15.51 33.31 0.40
C ALA A 667 14.35 33.81 -0.48
N GLY A 668 13.49 34.69 0.03
CA GLY A 668 12.31 35.18 -0.72
C GLY A 668 11.26 34.09 -1.01
N LEU A 669 11.31 32.96 -0.31
CA LEU A 669 10.48 31.77 -0.55
C LEU A 669 9.12 31.82 0.15
N ARG A 670 8.62 33.01 0.51
CA ARG A 670 7.27 33.16 1.08
C ARG A 670 6.22 32.98 -0.03
N PRO A 671 5.15 32.21 0.19
CA PRO A 671 3.98 32.25 -0.69
C PRO A 671 3.38 33.66 -0.72
N GLU A 672 2.86 34.09 -1.88
CA GLU A 672 2.25 35.42 -2.15
C GLU A 672 1.01 35.79 -1.28
N GLY A 673 0.75 35.09 -0.17
CA GLY A 673 -0.43 35.29 0.70
C GLY A 673 -0.16 35.75 2.14
N LEU A 674 1.09 36.06 2.51
CA LEU A 674 1.48 36.47 3.88
C LEU A 674 1.73 37.99 4.01
N LEU A 675 1.30 38.80 3.04
CA LEU A 675 1.50 40.25 3.05
C LEU A 675 0.48 41.04 3.89
N ASP A 676 -0.58 40.40 4.39
CA ASP A 676 -1.61 41.09 5.19
C ASP A 676 -1.85 40.37 6.52
N SER A 677 -0.98 40.62 7.50
CA SER A 677 -1.32 40.52 8.94
C SER A 677 -0.39 41.38 9.78
#